data_AF-A0A0T5ZLD7-F1
#
_entry.id   AF-A0A0T5ZLD7-F1
#
_cell.length_a   1.000
_cell.length_b   1.000
_cell.length_c   1.000
_cell.angle_alpha   90.00
_cell.angle_beta   90.00
_cell.angle_gamma   90.00
#
_symmetry.space_group_name_H-M   'P 1'
#
loop_
_entity.id
_entity.type
_entity.pdbx_description
1 polymer ?
#
loop_
_entity_poly.entity_id
_entity_poly.type
_entity_poly.pdbx_seq_one_letter_code
_entity_poly.pdbx_strand_id
1 'polypeptide(L)'
;MISATEAPAHGPGFLARKDLGALFALVRDDGRRLIGPTVRDGAVMLDELDGPDALPEGIRESQTPGRYRLEAGRPGRLFDHTVGPSSWKRWTFPPTVPVGTTRRDGAVVAFEPATPDAAPLAFLGVRACELAALAVQDRVLLGGPVADPDYAARRRSALVIAIQCTTAASTCFCTSMGTGPEVSDGADVVLTELDDGFVVTAGSRRGRELLERLPVRLATAEERDAAAGGVAAARAAVAANAGVAAPGLPSRLMAALDSPRWADVAERCLTCANCTLVCPTCFCTSVTQRSDLAGAETLSERTWDSCFTGSFAAVAGGNFRSRPQDRYRQWLTHKFATWVDQFGTFGCIGCGRCVTWCPAGIDVREELAAIAPPPRAVVTGMHLPAVTPAPDEAWLRPARVVATHRETANVTTLTLAWEGQVPGAGQFVMAGPPGFSAAPISVSRARRGAIEMTVRAAGPATAALTALGHGATVGVRGPLGRGWPLERMLDRNVIVVAGGIGLAPLRSLIEAIAAERERFRDVTVYLGARTPRDRLFVGELGAWSAAGIAVTETVDRAGADWLGRVGVVTHLFDHAERLPEGAVAAVCGPERMMEATVEVLRARGIPDERIFVTLERHMECGVGLCGHCQLGRFFVCRDGPVFSIAELGDAFGREGL
;
A
#
# COMPACT_ATOMS: atom_id res chain seq x y z
N MET A 1 -11.98 -23.00 -9.38
CA MET A 1 -11.92 -22.19 -10.62
C MET A 1 -12.86 -22.82 -11.63
N ILE A 2 -14.05 -22.25 -11.79
CA ILE A 2 -14.95 -22.57 -12.90
C ILE A 2 -14.73 -21.47 -13.94
N SER A 3 -14.45 -21.89 -15.17
CA SER A 3 -14.11 -21.09 -16.33
C SER A 3 -15.28 -20.16 -16.74
N ALA A 4 -14.94 -18.93 -17.14
CA ALA A 4 -15.84 -17.83 -17.47
C ALA A 4 -16.46 -17.91 -18.88
N THR A 5 -16.99 -19.07 -19.30
CA THR A 5 -17.50 -19.24 -20.68
C THR A 5 -18.84 -19.97 -20.80
N GLU A 6 -19.82 -19.62 -19.97
CA GLU A 6 -21.25 -19.77 -20.31
C GLU A 6 -22.06 -18.61 -19.71
N ALA A 7 -22.24 -17.54 -20.48
CA ALA A 7 -23.21 -16.50 -20.15
C ALA A 7 -24.63 -17.09 -20.30
N PRO A 8 -25.55 -16.92 -19.33
CA PRO A 8 -26.88 -17.49 -19.42
C PRO A 8 -27.68 -16.84 -20.56
N ALA A 9 -28.43 -17.64 -21.30
CA ALA A 9 -29.23 -17.25 -22.47
C ALA A 9 -30.43 -16.32 -22.17
N HIS A 10 -30.57 -15.80 -20.94
CA HIS A 10 -31.67 -14.93 -20.52
C HIS A 10 -31.08 -13.70 -19.82
N GLY A 11 -31.37 -12.51 -20.35
CA GLY A 11 -30.91 -11.22 -19.79
C GLY A 11 -31.49 -10.91 -18.40
N PRO A 12 -31.21 -9.72 -17.83
CA PRO A 12 -31.72 -9.33 -16.51
C PRO A 12 -33.24 -9.45 -16.43
N GLY A 13 -33.73 -10.03 -15.34
CA GLY A 13 -35.15 -10.16 -15.06
C GLY A 13 -35.72 -8.96 -14.30
N PHE A 14 -37.03 -8.91 -14.15
CA PHE A 14 -37.76 -7.95 -13.36
C PHE A 14 -38.79 -8.67 -12.48
N LEU A 15 -38.72 -8.43 -11.16
CA LEU A 15 -39.66 -8.90 -10.15
C LEU A 15 -40.51 -7.72 -9.68
N ALA A 16 -41.83 -7.76 -9.89
CA ALA A 16 -42.71 -6.68 -9.44
C ALA A 16 -42.81 -6.65 -7.91
N ARG A 17 -43.00 -5.45 -7.34
CA ARG A 17 -43.05 -5.24 -5.88
C ARG A 17 -44.06 -6.16 -5.19
N LYS A 18 -45.26 -6.27 -5.77
CA LYS A 18 -46.37 -7.11 -5.27
C LYS A 18 -46.00 -8.59 -5.15
N ASP A 19 -45.01 -9.05 -5.93
CA ASP A 19 -44.60 -10.45 -5.99
C ASP A 19 -43.41 -10.75 -5.05
N LEU A 20 -42.91 -9.74 -4.31
CA LEU A 20 -41.83 -9.94 -3.33
C LEU A 20 -42.22 -10.95 -2.23
N GLY A 21 -43.51 -11.03 -1.87
CA GLY A 21 -44.02 -12.04 -0.93
C GLY A 21 -43.76 -13.48 -1.37
N ALA A 22 -43.69 -13.75 -2.69
CA ALA A 22 -43.35 -15.07 -3.22
C ALA A 22 -41.91 -15.47 -2.88
N LEU A 23 -40.95 -14.52 -2.89
CA LEU A 23 -39.57 -14.77 -2.46
C LEU A 23 -39.52 -15.22 -0.99
N PHE A 24 -40.28 -14.55 -0.11
CA PHE A 24 -40.35 -14.91 1.30
C PHE A 24 -40.97 -16.29 1.52
N ALA A 25 -42.01 -16.64 0.76
CA ALA A 25 -42.62 -17.97 0.80
C ALA A 25 -41.62 -19.05 0.37
N LEU A 26 -40.97 -18.89 -0.79
CA LEU A 26 -40.02 -19.89 -1.32
C LEU A 26 -38.83 -20.12 -0.39
N VAL A 27 -38.27 -19.06 0.21
CA VAL A 27 -37.14 -19.21 1.15
C VAL A 27 -37.56 -19.98 2.40
N ARG A 28 -38.78 -19.74 2.92
CA ARG A 28 -39.33 -20.49 4.06
C ARG A 28 -39.63 -21.94 3.70
N ASP A 29 -40.20 -22.19 2.53
CA ASP A 29 -40.48 -23.54 2.01
C ASP A 29 -39.18 -24.35 1.83
N ASP A 30 -38.07 -23.68 1.48
CA ASP A 30 -36.73 -24.27 1.44
C ASP A 30 -36.13 -24.51 2.84
N GLY A 31 -36.89 -24.28 3.92
CA GLY A 31 -36.49 -24.49 5.31
C GLY A 31 -35.45 -23.50 5.84
N ARG A 32 -35.35 -22.32 5.22
CA ARG A 32 -34.33 -21.31 5.56
C ARG A 32 -34.90 -20.23 6.45
N ARG A 33 -34.12 -19.84 7.45
CA ARG A 33 -34.38 -18.64 8.25
C ARG A 33 -33.95 -17.42 7.44
N LEU A 34 -34.92 -16.56 7.13
CA LEU A 34 -34.71 -15.35 6.33
C LEU A 34 -34.34 -14.18 7.23
N ILE A 35 -33.17 -13.61 6.99
CA ILE A 35 -32.62 -12.49 7.73
C ILE A 35 -32.50 -11.29 6.79
N GLY A 36 -32.96 -10.12 7.21
CA GLY A 36 -32.89 -8.91 6.41
C GLY A 36 -33.07 -7.64 7.23
N PRO A 37 -33.12 -6.47 6.57
CA PRO A 37 -33.26 -5.20 7.27
C PRO A 37 -34.67 -5.03 7.85
N THR A 38 -34.76 -4.48 9.05
CA THR A 38 -36.00 -4.07 9.71
C THR A 38 -35.73 -2.86 10.60
N VAL A 39 -36.77 -2.12 10.99
CA VAL A 39 -36.62 -0.97 11.90
C VAL A 39 -36.77 -1.44 13.34
N ARG A 40 -35.73 -1.26 14.15
CA ARG A 40 -35.74 -1.56 15.59
C ARG A 40 -34.88 -0.54 16.34
N ASP A 41 -35.37 -0.09 17.49
CA ASP A 41 -34.69 0.87 18.38
C ASP A 41 -34.19 2.14 17.68
N GLY A 42 -34.96 2.64 16.70
CA GLY A 42 -34.62 3.84 15.94
C GLY A 42 -33.47 3.64 14.94
N ALA A 43 -33.16 2.41 14.53
CA ALA A 43 -32.19 2.09 13.51
C ALA A 43 -32.65 0.99 12.54
N VAL A 44 -32.09 0.98 11.34
CA VAL A 44 -32.22 -0.17 10.44
C VAL A 44 -31.28 -1.28 10.93
N MET A 45 -31.85 -2.34 11.48
CA MET A 45 -31.17 -3.50 12.03
C MET A 45 -31.32 -4.71 11.11
N LEU A 46 -30.41 -5.68 11.22
CA LEU A 46 -30.61 -6.99 10.61
C LEU A 46 -31.27 -7.91 11.63
N ASP A 47 -32.39 -8.51 11.24
CA ASP A 47 -33.13 -9.46 12.06
C ASP A 47 -33.86 -10.49 11.19
N GLU A 48 -34.44 -11.50 11.84
CA GLU A 48 -35.31 -12.47 11.18
C GLU A 48 -36.58 -11.78 10.67
N LEU A 49 -36.98 -12.08 9.43
CA LEU A 49 -38.12 -11.47 8.76
C LEU A 49 -39.24 -12.49 8.56
N ASP A 50 -40.41 -12.18 9.12
CA ASP A 50 -41.62 -13.01 8.96
C ASP A 50 -42.35 -12.79 7.62
N GLY A 51 -42.11 -11.64 6.99
CA GLY A 51 -42.78 -11.22 5.76
C GLY A 51 -42.25 -9.90 5.19
N PRO A 52 -42.71 -9.49 4.00
CA PRO A 52 -42.24 -8.27 3.34
C PRO A 52 -42.57 -6.98 4.12
N ASP A 53 -43.66 -6.98 4.91
CA ASP A 53 -44.09 -5.82 5.71
C ASP A 53 -43.10 -5.47 6.85
N ALA A 54 -42.19 -6.40 7.19
CA ALA A 54 -41.13 -6.15 8.17
C ALA A 54 -39.97 -5.30 7.60
N LEU A 55 -39.90 -5.12 6.28
CA LEU A 55 -38.86 -4.32 5.63
C LEU A 55 -39.07 -2.81 5.87
N PRO A 56 -38.01 -1.98 5.84
CA PRO A 56 -38.09 -0.54 6.14
C PRO A 56 -38.70 0.28 4.99
N GLU A 57 -40.00 0.10 4.72
CA GLU A 57 -40.69 0.85 3.67
C GLU A 57 -40.74 2.35 3.96
N GLY A 58 -40.31 3.17 3.00
CA GLY A 58 -40.35 4.63 3.12
C GLY A 58 -39.40 5.16 4.18
N ILE A 59 -38.38 4.40 4.57
CA ILE A 59 -37.39 4.79 5.56
C ILE A 59 -36.04 5.04 4.90
N ARG A 60 -35.42 6.14 5.28
CA ARG A 60 -34.01 6.46 5.00
C ARG A 60 -33.31 6.78 6.33
N GLU A 61 -31.99 6.76 6.33
CA GLU A 61 -31.19 7.23 7.45
C GLU A 61 -30.23 8.37 7.07
N SER A 62 -29.96 9.21 8.06
CA SER A 62 -28.87 10.19 8.05
C SER A 62 -27.78 9.71 9.01
N GLN A 63 -26.56 9.60 8.49
CA GLN A 63 -25.38 9.18 9.25
C GLN A 63 -24.29 10.24 9.15
N THR A 64 -23.73 10.64 10.30
CA THR A 64 -22.53 11.47 10.44
C THR A 64 -21.65 10.88 11.56
N PRO A 65 -20.39 11.33 11.76
CA PRO A 65 -19.58 10.83 12.87
C PRO A 65 -20.30 10.93 14.21
N GLY A 66 -20.47 9.78 14.87
CA GLY A 66 -21.16 9.65 16.16
C GLY A 66 -22.69 9.89 16.16
N ARG A 67 -23.34 9.96 15.00
CA ARG A 67 -24.79 10.19 14.92
C ARG A 67 -25.45 9.36 13.82
N TYR A 68 -26.58 8.76 14.19
CA TYR A 68 -27.49 8.05 13.31
C TYR A 68 -28.92 8.52 13.58
N ARG A 69 -29.71 8.75 12.53
CA ARG A 69 -31.12 9.11 12.67
C ARG A 69 -31.94 8.56 11.50
N LEU A 70 -33.11 8.01 11.78
CA LEU A 70 -34.09 7.68 10.74
C LEU A 70 -34.87 8.92 10.29
N GLU A 71 -35.12 8.98 8.99
CA GLU A 71 -35.82 10.05 8.30
C GLU A 71 -36.84 9.45 7.34
N ALA A 72 -37.83 10.24 6.95
CA ALA A 72 -38.77 9.83 5.91
C ALA A 72 -38.01 9.70 4.58
N GLY A 73 -38.03 8.49 4.02
CA GLY A 73 -37.48 8.16 2.71
C GLY A 73 -38.53 8.30 1.61
N ARG A 74 -38.18 7.77 0.43
CA ARG A 74 -39.11 7.70 -0.70
C ARG A 74 -40.22 6.68 -0.44
N PRO A 75 -41.51 7.04 -0.55
CA PRO A 75 -42.62 6.11 -0.37
C PRO A 75 -42.48 4.86 -1.25
N GLY A 76 -42.85 3.67 -0.73
CA GLY A 76 -42.76 2.40 -1.47
C GLY A 76 -41.35 1.78 -1.56
N ARG A 77 -40.29 2.54 -1.27
CA ARG A 77 -38.92 2.01 -1.28
C ARG A 77 -38.62 1.27 0.02
N LEU A 78 -38.19 0.02 -0.11
CA LEU A 78 -37.83 -0.90 0.97
C LEU A 78 -36.33 -0.86 1.29
N PHE A 79 -35.48 -0.44 0.34
CA PHE A 79 -34.02 -0.45 0.46
C PHE A 79 -33.38 0.93 0.26
N ASP A 80 -34.14 2.03 0.44
CA ASP A 80 -33.66 3.43 0.37
C ASP A 80 -32.83 3.85 1.61
N HIS A 81 -32.09 2.90 2.16
CA HIS A 81 -31.20 3.06 3.30
C HIS A 81 -29.83 2.43 2.97
N THR A 82 -28.79 2.81 3.71
CA THR A 82 -27.49 2.12 3.68
C THR A 82 -27.33 1.21 4.89
N VAL A 83 -26.11 0.84 5.27
CA VAL A 83 -25.90 -0.13 6.35
C VAL A 83 -26.14 0.50 7.72
N GLY A 84 -26.91 -0.20 8.58
CA GLY A 84 -27.06 0.14 10.00
C GLY A 84 -25.97 -0.48 10.89
N PRO A 85 -26.11 -0.53 12.22
CA PRO A 85 -25.05 -1.01 13.13
C PRO A 85 -24.85 -2.54 13.07
N SER A 86 -25.89 -3.29 12.74
CA SER A 86 -25.81 -4.75 12.61
C SER A 86 -25.11 -5.14 11.30
N SER A 87 -24.37 -6.25 11.33
CA SER A 87 -23.73 -6.85 10.15
C SER A 87 -24.02 -8.34 10.07
N TRP A 88 -23.94 -8.89 8.86
CA TRP A 88 -24.17 -10.32 8.61
C TRP A 88 -23.23 -11.24 9.40
N LYS A 89 -22.10 -10.69 9.88
CA LYS A 89 -21.18 -11.34 10.81
C LYS A 89 -21.89 -11.97 12.01
N ARG A 90 -22.91 -11.34 12.61
CA ARG A 90 -23.59 -11.94 13.80
C ARG A 90 -24.35 -13.26 13.48
N TRP A 91 -24.53 -13.62 12.22
CA TRP A 91 -25.23 -14.84 11.80
C TRP A 91 -24.28 -15.90 11.27
N THR A 92 -23.18 -15.49 10.64
CA THR A 92 -22.11 -16.39 10.21
C THR A 92 -21.08 -16.65 11.31
N PHE A 93 -20.89 -15.69 12.23
CA PHE A 93 -19.92 -15.68 13.32
C PHE A 93 -20.56 -15.07 14.58
N PRO A 94 -21.53 -15.73 15.23
CA PRO A 94 -22.33 -15.12 16.28
C PRO A 94 -21.52 -14.68 17.51
N PRO A 95 -22.06 -13.76 18.33
CA PRO A 95 -21.36 -13.21 19.49
C PRO A 95 -20.91 -14.25 20.52
N THR A 96 -21.64 -15.36 20.62
CA THR A 96 -21.39 -16.49 21.53
C THR A 96 -21.59 -17.79 20.76
N VAL A 97 -20.62 -18.70 20.83
CA VAL A 97 -20.66 -20.03 20.22
C VAL A 97 -20.19 -21.06 21.26
N PRO A 98 -20.98 -22.09 21.57
CA PRO A 98 -20.52 -23.18 22.43
C PRO A 98 -19.29 -23.88 21.82
N VAL A 99 -18.26 -24.11 22.62
CA VAL A 99 -17.07 -24.88 22.21
C VAL A 99 -17.18 -26.33 22.67
N GLY A 100 -17.71 -26.53 23.87
CA GLY A 100 -17.91 -27.84 24.45
C GLY A 100 -18.26 -27.77 25.92
N THR A 101 -18.63 -28.92 26.46
CA THR A 101 -19.01 -29.09 27.86
C THR A 101 -17.99 -30.01 28.54
N THR A 102 -17.52 -29.59 29.71
CA THR A 102 -16.68 -30.42 30.57
C THR A 102 -17.54 -30.97 31.69
N ARG A 103 -17.51 -32.29 31.91
CA ARG A 103 -18.19 -32.95 33.03
C ARG A 103 -17.19 -33.62 33.94
N ARG A 104 -17.37 -33.44 35.24
CA ARG A 104 -16.55 -34.03 36.29
C ARG A 104 -17.36 -35.07 37.06
N ASP A 105 -16.84 -36.29 37.10
CA ASP A 105 -17.32 -37.36 37.97
C ASP A 105 -16.18 -37.82 38.87
N GLY A 106 -16.16 -37.33 40.10
CA GLY A 106 -15.06 -37.51 41.04
C GLY A 106 -13.72 -37.00 40.49
N ALA A 107 -12.80 -37.93 40.21
CA ALA A 107 -11.48 -37.65 39.65
C ALA A 107 -11.45 -37.66 38.10
N VAL A 108 -12.51 -38.16 37.45
CA VAL A 108 -12.60 -38.25 36.00
C VAL A 108 -13.15 -36.95 35.43
N VAL A 109 -12.51 -36.44 34.38
CA VAL A 109 -12.95 -35.27 33.63
C VAL A 109 -13.16 -35.68 32.18
N ALA A 110 -14.39 -35.52 31.69
CA ALA A 110 -14.76 -35.78 30.30
C ALA A 110 -15.04 -34.46 29.58
N PHE A 111 -14.55 -34.31 28.35
CA PHE A 111 -14.83 -33.17 27.49
C PHE A 111 -15.66 -33.62 26.29
N GLU A 112 -16.82 -33.01 26.11
CA GLU A 112 -17.72 -33.21 24.99
C GLU A 112 -17.70 -31.96 24.09
N PRO A 113 -17.12 -32.02 22.87
CA PRO A 113 -17.11 -30.88 21.97
C PRO A 113 -18.52 -30.56 21.49
N ALA A 114 -18.80 -29.27 21.29
CA ALA A 114 -20.07 -28.83 20.74
C ALA A 114 -20.16 -29.17 19.24
N THR A 115 -21.36 -29.51 18.77
CA THR A 115 -21.65 -29.72 17.35
C THR A 115 -21.90 -28.37 16.67
N PRO A 116 -21.25 -28.08 15.53
CA PRO A 116 -21.50 -26.86 14.78
C PRO A 116 -22.96 -26.69 14.36
N ASP A 117 -23.49 -25.48 14.54
CA ASP A 117 -24.83 -25.12 14.06
C ASP A 117 -24.83 -24.93 12.53
N ALA A 118 -25.55 -25.80 11.82
CA ALA A 118 -25.68 -25.80 10.38
C ALA A 118 -27.08 -25.40 9.90
N ALA A 119 -27.89 -24.73 10.73
CA ALA A 119 -29.23 -24.29 10.35
C ALA A 119 -29.21 -23.51 9.01
N PRO A 120 -30.09 -23.83 8.05
CA PRO A 120 -30.13 -23.13 6.77
C PRO A 120 -30.51 -21.65 6.93
N LEU A 121 -29.67 -20.77 6.40
CA LEU A 121 -29.87 -19.32 6.42
C LEU A 121 -30.19 -18.77 5.02
N ALA A 122 -30.88 -17.63 4.97
CA ALA A 122 -31.00 -16.78 3.79
C ALA A 122 -30.85 -15.32 4.21
N PHE A 123 -30.03 -14.57 3.48
CA PHE A 123 -29.75 -13.16 3.72
C PHE A 123 -30.37 -12.34 2.61
N LEU A 124 -31.25 -11.39 2.95
CA LEU A 124 -31.92 -10.48 2.02
C LEU A 124 -31.47 -9.05 2.25
N GLY A 125 -30.95 -8.42 1.20
CA GLY A 125 -30.50 -7.03 1.26
C GLY A 125 -29.02 -6.88 1.58
N VAL A 126 -28.20 -7.88 1.24
CA VAL A 126 -26.74 -7.80 1.44
C VAL A 126 -26.14 -6.76 0.49
N ARG A 127 -25.45 -5.75 1.02
CA ARG A 127 -24.79 -4.71 0.21
C ARG A 127 -23.42 -5.20 -0.29
N ALA A 128 -22.89 -4.60 -1.36
CA ALA A 128 -21.57 -4.96 -1.91
C ALA A 128 -20.44 -4.93 -0.87
N CYS A 129 -20.42 -3.91 -0.01
CA CYS A 129 -19.40 -3.77 1.02
C CYS A 129 -19.52 -4.85 2.13
N GLU A 130 -20.71 -5.42 2.33
CA GLU A 130 -20.95 -6.56 3.22
C GLU A 130 -20.54 -7.89 2.58
N LEU A 131 -20.73 -8.05 1.27
CA LEU A 131 -20.19 -9.21 0.52
C LEU A 131 -18.66 -9.23 0.60
N ALA A 132 -18.02 -8.07 0.42
CA ALA A 132 -16.59 -7.92 0.64
C ALA A 132 -16.20 -8.26 2.09
N ALA A 133 -17.05 -7.90 3.07
CA ALA A 133 -16.79 -8.25 4.46
C ALA A 133 -16.86 -9.77 4.72
N LEU A 134 -17.84 -10.46 4.12
CA LEU A 134 -17.93 -11.93 4.17
C LEU A 134 -16.71 -12.57 3.51
N ALA A 135 -16.25 -12.06 2.37
CA ALA A 135 -15.03 -12.56 1.73
C ALA A 135 -13.78 -12.36 2.61
N VAL A 136 -13.70 -11.25 3.36
CA VAL A 136 -12.63 -11.03 4.34
C VAL A 136 -12.73 -12.04 5.49
N GLN A 137 -13.92 -12.31 6.02
CA GLN A 137 -14.13 -13.34 7.04
C GLN A 137 -13.78 -14.74 6.53
N ASP A 138 -14.15 -15.06 5.28
CA ASP A 138 -13.82 -16.33 4.63
C ASP A 138 -12.30 -16.55 4.60
N ARG A 139 -11.52 -15.53 4.25
CA ARG A 139 -10.04 -15.62 4.29
C ARG A 139 -9.49 -15.91 5.68
N VAL A 140 -10.02 -15.24 6.70
CA VAL A 140 -9.51 -15.35 8.07
C VAL A 140 -9.92 -16.68 8.72
N LEU A 141 -11.18 -17.06 8.57
CA LEU A 141 -11.79 -18.16 9.31
C LEU A 141 -11.72 -19.50 8.57
N LEU A 142 -11.49 -19.50 7.26
CA LEU A 142 -11.40 -20.72 6.45
C LEU A 142 -10.05 -20.90 5.74
N GLY A 143 -9.29 -19.83 5.53
CA GLY A 143 -8.04 -19.87 4.76
C GLY A 143 -6.79 -20.31 5.54
N GLY A 144 -6.89 -20.41 6.87
CA GLY A 144 -5.80 -20.85 7.74
C GLY A 144 -5.57 -22.37 7.74
N PRO A 145 -4.57 -22.85 8.49
CA PRO A 145 -4.29 -24.29 8.63
C PRO A 145 -5.43 -25.06 9.32
N VAL A 146 -6.29 -24.36 10.06
CA VAL A 146 -7.50 -24.91 10.68
C VAL A 146 -8.66 -23.98 10.33
N ALA A 147 -9.71 -24.54 9.73
CA ALA A 147 -10.94 -23.81 9.44
C ALA A 147 -11.87 -23.82 10.67
N ASP A 148 -12.51 -22.68 10.96
CA ASP A 148 -13.54 -22.57 12.00
C ASP A 148 -14.80 -23.35 11.56
N PRO A 149 -15.17 -24.44 12.28
CA PRO A 149 -16.22 -25.34 11.83
C PRO A 149 -17.61 -24.72 11.90
N ASP A 150 -17.89 -23.88 12.90
CA ASP A 150 -19.16 -23.15 13.07
C ASP A 150 -19.37 -22.13 11.96
N TYR A 151 -18.34 -21.31 11.70
CA TYR A 151 -18.38 -20.35 10.61
C TYR A 151 -18.57 -21.05 9.27
N ALA A 152 -17.82 -22.13 9.02
CA ALA A 152 -17.91 -22.87 7.77
C ALA A 152 -19.30 -23.48 7.55
N ALA A 153 -19.91 -24.05 8.59
CA ALA A 153 -21.26 -24.61 8.53
C ALA A 153 -22.31 -23.54 8.18
N ARG A 154 -22.31 -22.42 8.91
CA ARG A 154 -23.24 -21.29 8.70
C ARG A 154 -23.03 -20.62 7.35
N ARG A 155 -21.78 -20.39 6.96
CA ARG A 155 -21.42 -19.71 5.70
C ARG A 155 -21.81 -20.52 4.47
N ARG A 156 -21.64 -21.85 4.50
CA ARG A 156 -22.07 -22.76 3.42
C ARG A 156 -23.59 -22.87 3.33
N SER A 157 -24.27 -22.84 4.47
CA SER A 157 -25.74 -22.96 4.49
C SER A 157 -26.40 -21.69 3.94
N ALA A 158 -25.80 -20.50 4.11
CA ALA A 158 -26.40 -19.22 3.71
C ALA A 158 -26.70 -19.12 2.20
N LEU A 159 -27.93 -18.74 1.87
CA LEU A 159 -28.34 -18.20 0.57
C LEU A 159 -28.18 -16.67 0.62
N VAL A 160 -27.50 -16.07 -0.35
CA VAL A 160 -27.14 -14.64 -0.33
C VAL A 160 -27.89 -13.88 -1.42
N ILE A 161 -28.91 -13.11 -1.02
CA ILE A 161 -29.69 -12.24 -1.88
C ILE A 161 -29.23 -10.79 -1.64
N ALA A 162 -28.38 -10.32 -2.54
CA ALA A 162 -27.79 -8.99 -2.47
C ALA A 162 -28.70 -7.93 -3.07
N ILE A 163 -28.53 -6.69 -2.61
CA ILE A 163 -29.21 -5.51 -3.14
C ILE A 163 -28.17 -4.46 -3.50
N GLN A 164 -28.25 -3.91 -4.70
CA GLN A 164 -27.40 -2.80 -5.11
C GLN A 164 -27.64 -1.58 -4.24
N CYS A 165 -26.59 -0.81 -3.94
CA CYS A 165 -26.76 0.49 -3.29
C CYS A 165 -27.22 1.52 -4.33
N THR A 166 -28.35 2.16 -4.07
CA THR A 166 -28.88 3.30 -4.86
C THR A 166 -28.91 4.60 -4.06
N THR A 167 -28.27 4.61 -2.89
CA THR A 167 -28.13 5.73 -1.96
C THR A 167 -26.81 5.61 -1.20
N ALA A 168 -26.34 6.70 -0.62
CA ALA A 168 -25.06 6.80 0.08
C ALA A 168 -25.20 7.57 1.39
N ALA A 169 -24.56 7.07 2.45
CA ALA A 169 -24.41 7.78 3.71
C ALA A 169 -23.14 8.65 3.67
N SER A 170 -23.11 9.78 4.38
CA SER A 170 -21.93 10.68 4.40
C SER A 170 -20.66 10.03 5.00
N THR A 171 -20.83 8.97 5.79
CA THR A 171 -19.76 8.25 6.48
C THR A 171 -19.15 7.10 5.67
N CYS A 172 -19.78 6.68 4.57
CA CYS A 172 -19.28 5.55 3.78
C CYS A 172 -18.23 5.99 2.75
N PHE A 173 -17.28 5.10 2.46
CA PHE A 173 -16.14 5.33 1.56
C PHE A 173 -15.71 4.03 0.86
N CYS A 174 -16.66 3.14 0.58
CA CYS A 174 -16.40 1.83 -0.05
C CYS A 174 -15.79 1.93 -1.45
N THR A 175 -16.04 3.03 -2.17
CA THR A 175 -15.39 3.32 -3.46
C THR A 175 -13.88 3.46 -3.30
N SER A 176 -13.41 4.13 -2.24
CA SER A 176 -11.97 4.19 -1.92
C SER A 176 -11.40 2.81 -1.60
N MET A 177 -12.18 1.92 -0.97
CA MET A 177 -11.71 0.57 -0.64
C MET A 177 -11.82 -0.43 -1.80
N GLY A 178 -12.46 -0.06 -2.92
CA GLY A 178 -12.72 -0.98 -4.03
C GLY A 178 -13.73 -2.09 -3.69
N THR A 179 -14.64 -1.84 -2.74
CA THR A 179 -15.56 -2.87 -2.17
C THR A 179 -17.04 -2.58 -2.47
N GLY A 180 -17.32 -1.64 -3.36
CA GLY A 180 -18.67 -1.25 -3.76
C GLY A 180 -18.70 0.13 -4.42
N PRO A 181 -19.88 0.73 -4.58
CA PRO A 181 -21.20 0.27 -4.11
C PRO A 181 -21.85 -0.87 -4.91
N GLU A 182 -21.32 -1.18 -6.09
CA GLU A 182 -21.80 -2.23 -7.00
C GLU A 182 -21.48 -3.62 -6.46
N VAL A 183 -22.49 -4.50 -6.46
CA VAL A 183 -22.30 -5.94 -6.26
C VAL A 183 -21.64 -6.51 -7.51
N SER A 184 -20.42 -7.02 -7.36
CA SER A 184 -19.66 -7.64 -8.43
C SER A 184 -19.65 -9.18 -8.36
N ASP A 185 -19.58 -9.75 -7.16
CA ASP A 185 -19.45 -11.19 -6.92
C ASP A 185 -19.94 -11.56 -5.50
N GLY A 186 -20.10 -12.86 -5.22
CA GLY A 186 -20.37 -13.41 -3.89
C GLY A 186 -21.85 -13.50 -3.51
N ALA A 187 -22.77 -13.13 -4.42
CA ALA A 187 -24.21 -13.22 -4.23
C ALA A 187 -24.82 -14.36 -5.07
N ASP A 188 -25.86 -15.00 -4.54
CA ASP A 188 -26.67 -15.96 -5.30
C ASP A 188 -27.65 -15.22 -6.22
N VAL A 189 -28.30 -14.16 -5.72
CA VAL A 189 -29.20 -13.27 -6.47
C VAL A 189 -28.80 -11.82 -6.20
N VAL A 190 -28.81 -10.98 -7.23
CA VAL A 190 -28.60 -9.53 -7.10
C VAL A 190 -29.89 -8.82 -7.50
N LEU A 191 -30.38 -7.96 -6.62
CA LEU A 191 -31.53 -7.11 -6.82
C LEU A 191 -31.07 -5.66 -7.03
N THR A 192 -31.77 -4.90 -7.87
CA THR A 192 -31.67 -3.43 -7.91
C THR A 192 -33.08 -2.87 -7.77
N GLU A 193 -33.31 -2.11 -6.71
CA GLU A 193 -34.64 -1.58 -6.41
C GLU A 193 -35.02 -0.42 -7.33
N LEU A 194 -36.18 -0.54 -7.97
CA LEU A 194 -36.91 0.51 -8.68
C LEU A 194 -38.20 0.84 -7.92
N ASP A 195 -38.99 1.79 -8.42
CA ASP A 195 -40.19 2.26 -7.70
C ASP A 195 -41.33 1.22 -7.70
N ASP A 196 -41.44 0.43 -8.77
CA ASP A 196 -42.50 -0.57 -8.98
C ASP A 196 -42.02 -2.03 -8.82
N GLY A 197 -40.72 -2.25 -8.58
CA GLY A 197 -40.16 -3.60 -8.51
C GLY A 197 -38.65 -3.63 -8.38
N PHE A 198 -38.06 -4.71 -8.88
CA PHE A 198 -36.62 -4.99 -8.80
C PHE A 198 -36.11 -5.52 -10.13
N VAL A 199 -35.02 -4.96 -10.64
CA VAL A 199 -34.21 -5.65 -11.65
C VAL A 199 -33.40 -6.74 -10.95
N VAL A 200 -33.49 -7.98 -11.43
CA VAL A 200 -32.91 -9.15 -10.79
C VAL A 200 -31.95 -9.89 -11.71
N THR A 201 -30.84 -10.36 -11.16
CA THR A 201 -29.88 -11.23 -11.87
C THR A 201 -29.43 -12.37 -10.96
N ALA A 202 -29.14 -13.52 -11.56
CA ALA A 202 -28.55 -14.64 -10.84
C ALA A 202 -27.03 -14.52 -10.82
N GLY A 203 -26.42 -14.64 -9.63
CA GLY A 203 -24.98 -14.75 -9.44
C GLY A 203 -24.49 -16.18 -9.21
N SER A 204 -25.40 -17.15 -8.99
CA SER A 204 -25.05 -18.55 -8.79
C SER A 204 -26.08 -19.52 -9.38
N ARG A 205 -25.77 -20.84 -9.36
CA ARG A 205 -26.75 -21.88 -9.72
C ARG A 205 -27.97 -21.86 -8.79
N ARG A 206 -27.77 -21.73 -7.48
CA ARG A 206 -28.85 -21.65 -6.49
C ARG A 206 -29.74 -20.42 -6.75
N GLY A 207 -29.13 -19.32 -7.14
CA GLY A 207 -29.85 -18.11 -7.52
C GLY A 207 -30.70 -18.27 -8.78
N ARG A 208 -30.18 -18.95 -9.81
CA ARG A 208 -30.96 -19.28 -11.02
C ARG A 208 -32.18 -20.14 -10.68
N GLU A 209 -31.98 -21.21 -9.92
CA GLU A 209 -33.06 -22.11 -9.47
C GLU A 209 -34.14 -21.36 -8.66
N LEU A 210 -33.74 -20.38 -7.85
CA LEU A 210 -34.68 -19.53 -7.12
C LEU A 210 -35.45 -18.59 -8.05
N LEU A 211 -34.77 -17.94 -9.01
CA LEU A 211 -35.41 -17.01 -9.95
C LEU A 211 -36.38 -17.73 -10.91
N GLU A 212 -36.10 -18.97 -11.29
CA GLU A 212 -36.99 -19.81 -12.12
C GLU A 212 -38.32 -20.14 -11.42
N ARG A 213 -38.33 -20.18 -10.09
CA ARG A 213 -39.53 -20.40 -9.26
C ARG A 213 -40.31 -19.12 -8.96
N LEU A 214 -39.74 -17.96 -9.29
CA LEU A 214 -40.35 -16.65 -9.06
C LEU A 214 -41.06 -16.13 -10.31
N PRO A 215 -42.10 -15.28 -10.17
CA PRO A 215 -42.79 -14.66 -11.30
C PRO A 215 -41.97 -13.52 -11.90
N VAL A 216 -40.80 -13.84 -12.44
CA VAL A 216 -39.85 -12.90 -13.04
C VAL A 216 -40.10 -12.81 -14.55
N ARG A 217 -40.26 -11.60 -15.08
CA ARG A 217 -40.26 -11.33 -16.52
C ARG A 217 -38.92 -10.77 -16.98
N LEU A 218 -38.66 -10.66 -18.28
CA LEU A 218 -37.51 -9.89 -18.76
C LEU A 218 -37.67 -8.40 -18.38
N ALA A 219 -36.59 -7.79 -17.90
CA ALA A 219 -36.55 -6.36 -17.64
C ALA A 219 -36.59 -5.59 -18.97
N THR A 220 -37.26 -4.44 -18.99
CA THR A 220 -37.23 -3.52 -20.14
C THR A 220 -35.88 -2.80 -20.24
N ALA A 221 -35.60 -2.14 -21.37
CA ALA A 221 -34.39 -1.31 -21.48
C ALA A 221 -34.40 -0.17 -20.47
N GLU A 222 -35.54 0.51 -20.32
CA GLU A 222 -35.73 1.61 -19.36
C GLU A 222 -35.49 1.17 -17.91
N GLU A 223 -35.98 -0.01 -17.51
CA GLU A 223 -35.75 -0.56 -16.17
C GLU A 223 -34.26 -0.84 -15.92
N ARG A 224 -33.56 -1.40 -16.92
CA ARG A 224 -32.11 -1.66 -16.82
C ARG A 224 -31.31 -0.36 -16.72
N ASP A 225 -31.67 0.64 -17.52
CA ASP A 225 -30.99 1.94 -17.52
C ASP A 225 -31.26 2.71 -16.22
N ALA A 226 -32.49 2.68 -15.70
CA ALA A 226 -32.84 3.26 -14.41
C ALA A 226 -32.10 2.58 -13.25
N ALA A 227 -32.01 1.25 -13.28
CA ALA A 227 -31.24 0.47 -12.30
C ALA A 227 -29.76 0.85 -12.33
N ALA A 228 -29.15 0.87 -13.52
CA ALA A 228 -27.75 1.27 -13.69
C ALA A 228 -27.51 2.72 -13.25
N GLY A 229 -28.42 3.63 -13.59
CA GLY A 229 -28.36 5.05 -13.22
C GLY A 229 -28.41 5.28 -11.72
N GLY A 230 -29.29 4.57 -11.00
CA GLY A 230 -29.38 4.66 -9.54
C GLY A 230 -28.10 4.20 -8.83
N VAL A 231 -27.44 3.17 -9.35
CA VAL A 231 -26.18 2.65 -8.82
C VAL A 231 -25.01 3.58 -9.13
N ALA A 232 -24.95 4.11 -10.36
CA ALA A 232 -23.95 5.11 -10.74
C ALA A 232 -24.07 6.40 -9.90
N ALA A 233 -25.29 6.85 -9.61
CA ALA A 233 -25.54 8.00 -8.75
C ALA A 233 -25.05 7.74 -7.31
N ALA A 234 -25.30 6.53 -6.77
CA ALA A 234 -24.76 6.15 -5.47
C ALA A 234 -23.22 6.13 -5.48
N ARG A 235 -22.59 5.56 -6.52
CA ARG A 235 -21.12 5.58 -6.67
C ARG A 235 -20.57 7.00 -6.67
N ALA A 236 -21.18 7.91 -7.43
CA ALA A 236 -20.77 9.31 -7.45
C ALA A 236 -20.90 9.97 -6.06
N ALA A 237 -22.01 9.72 -5.36
CA ALA A 237 -22.22 10.23 -4.01
C ALA A 237 -21.20 9.70 -2.99
N VAL A 238 -20.88 8.39 -3.02
CA VAL A 238 -19.83 7.82 -2.15
C VAL A 238 -18.45 8.38 -2.52
N ALA A 239 -18.15 8.55 -3.80
CA ALA A 239 -16.87 9.11 -4.26
C ALA A 239 -16.69 10.59 -3.88
N ALA A 240 -17.79 11.33 -3.66
CA ALA A 240 -17.76 12.70 -3.16
C ALA A 240 -17.51 12.79 -1.64
N ASN A 241 -17.69 11.70 -0.88
CA ASN A 241 -17.33 11.66 0.53
C ASN A 241 -15.81 11.67 0.72
N ALA A 242 -15.36 12.00 1.93
CA ALA A 242 -13.96 11.84 2.30
C ALA A 242 -13.50 10.38 2.07
N GLY A 243 -12.44 10.21 1.29
CA GLY A 243 -11.83 8.91 0.97
C GLY A 243 -10.52 8.69 1.73
N VAL A 244 -10.04 7.45 1.78
CA VAL A 244 -8.82 7.10 2.54
C VAL A 244 -7.78 6.31 1.75
N ALA A 245 -8.15 5.66 0.65
CA ALA A 245 -7.20 4.95 -0.19
C ALA A 245 -6.44 5.93 -1.08
N ALA A 246 -5.30 6.38 -0.58
CA ALA A 246 -4.29 7.05 -1.38
C ALA A 246 -3.09 6.12 -1.58
N PRO A 247 -2.36 6.23 -2.71
CA PRO A 247 -1.19 5.41 -2.98
C PRO A 247 -0.24 5.28 -1.78
N GLY A 248 0.20 4.05 -1.52
CA GLY A 248 1.13 3.75 -0.42
C GLY A 248 0.56 3.91 0.99
N LEU A 249 -0.77 3.92 1.19
CA LEU A 249 -1.38 4.04 2.53
C LEU A 249 -0.79 3.07 3.57
N PRO A 250 -0.64 1.74 3.30
CA PRO A 250 -0.02 0.82 4.27
C PRO A 250 1.35 1.30 4.75
N SER A 251 2.24 1.60 3.81
CA SER A 251 3.62 2.00 4.10
C SER A 251 3.68 3.35 4.81
N ARG A 252 2.88 4.32 4.38
CA ARG A 252 2.81 5.66 5.02
C ARG A 252 2.30 5.56 6.46
N LEU A 253 1.30 4.71 6.70
CA LEU A 253 0.75 4.48 8.04
C LEU A 253 1.77 3.81 8.96
N MET A 254 2.51 2.82 8.44
CA MET A 254 3.59 2.14 9.19
C MET A 254 4.83 3.03 9.41
N ALA A 255 5.07 4.02 8.56
CA ALA A 255 6.12 5.01 8.78
C ALA A 255 5.75 6.08 9.84
N ALA A 256 4.47 6.16 10.21
CA ALA A 256 3.93 7.20 11.10
C ALA A 256 3.62 6.67 12.52
N LEU A 257 4.28 5.59 12.99
CA LEU A 257 3.98 4.98 14.31
C LEU A 257 4.27 5.90 15.51
N ASP A 258 5.14 6.90 15.32
CA ASP A 258 5.50 7.91 16.33
C ASP A 258 4.72 9.23 16.16
N SER A 259 3.70 9.26 15.30
CA SER A 259 2.87 10.45 15.10
C SER A 259 2.22 10.91 16.42
N PRO A 260 2.24 12.22 16.76
CA PRO A 260 1.57 12.73 17.96
C PRO A 260 0.05 12.55 17.88
N ARG A 261 -0.50 12.35 16.67
CA ARG A 261 -1.93 12.14 16.45
C ARG A 261 -2.45 10.88 17.15
N TRP A 262 -1.61 9.88 17.45
CA TRP A 262 -2.02 8.72 18.24
C TRP A 262 -2.42 9.09 19.67
N ALA A 263 -1.72 10.04 20.29
CA ALA A 263 -2.03 10.54 21.62
C ALA A 263 -3.30 11.41 21.60
N ASP A 264 -3.45 12.28 20.59
CA ASP A 264 -4.66 13.10 20.37
C ASP A 264 -5.94 12.24 20.24
N VAL A 265 -5.88 11.15 19.46
CA VAL A 265 -7.02 10.23 19.35
C VAL A 265 -7.28 9.53 20.69
N ALA A 266 -6.23 9.17 21.42
CA ALA A 266 -6.36 8.49 22.70
C ALA A 266 -7.04 9.33 23.78
N GLU A 267 -6.87 10.66 23.75
CA GLU A 267 -7.58 11.58 24.66
C GLU A 267 -9.10 11.58 24.41
N ARG A 268 -9.53 11.39 23.16
CA ARG A 268 -10.95 11.30 22.76
C ARG A 268 -11.52 9.88 22.88
N CYS A 269 -10.68 8.86 22.73
CA CYS A 269 -11.12 7.48 22.61
C CYS A 269 -11.55 6.90 23.96
N LEU A 270 -12.85 6.56 24.08
CA LEU A 270 -13.39 5.91 25.28
C LEU A 270 -12.95 4.45 25.46
N THR A 271 -12.25 3.86 24.49
CA THR A 271 -11.91 2.42 24.44
C THR A 271 -13.13 1.48 24.57
N CYS A 272 -14.31 1.95 24.20
CA CYS A 272 -15.60 1.24 24.35
C CYS A 272 -15.81 0.08 23.36
N ALA A 273 -14.86 -0.21 22.48
CA ALA A 273 -14.89 -1.27 21.48
C ALA A 273 -16.01 -1.20 20.41
N ASN A 274 -16.91 -0.20 20.44
CA ASN A 274 -18.00 -0.06 19.46
C ASN A 274 -17.52 -0.20 18.01
N CYS A 275 -16.42 0.47 17.64
CA CYS A 275 -15.85 0.42 16.30
C CYS A 275 -15.51 -1.00 15.82
N THR A 276 -15.13 -1.90 16.72
CA THR A 276 -14.84 -3.31 16.42
C THR A 276 -16.08 -4.21 16.47
N LEU A 277 -17.05 -3.89 17.35
CA LEU A 277 -18.29 -4.63 17.48
C LEU A 277 -19.17 -4.48 16.23
N VAL A 278 -19.35 -3.25 15.75
CA VAL A 278 -20.12 -2.96 14.52
C VAL A 278 -19.35 -3.30 13.24
N CYS A 279 -18.04 -3.54 13.32
CA CYS A 279 -17.23 -3.84 12.15
C CYS A 279 -17.53 -5.25 11.62
N PRO A 280 -17.91 -5.39 10.33
CA PRO A 280 -18.27 -6.70 9.78
C PRO A 280 -17.06 -7.60 9.54
N THR A 281 -15.83 -7.06 9.55
CA THR A 281 -14.57 -7.80 9.32
C THR A 281 -13.76 -8.06 10.59
N CYS A 282 -14.20 -7.58 11.76
CA CYS A 282 -13.55 -7.91 13.03
C CYS A 282 -13.92 -9.33 13.47
N PHE A 283 -12.94 -10.08 13.98
CA PHE A 283 -13.07 -11.52 14.26
C PHE A 283 -12.44 -11.92 15.61
N CYS A 284 -12.03 -10.95 16.43
CA CYS A 284 -11.40 -11.22 17.72
C CYS A 284 -12.39 -11.92 18.67
N THR A 285 -11.91 -12.97 19.33
CA THR A 285 -12.70 -13.75 20.29
C THR A 285 -11.86 -14.12 21.51
N SER A 286 -12.55 -14.47 22.58
CA SER A 286 -12.00 -15.08 23.79
C SER A 286 -12.81 -16.33 24.12
N VAL A 287 -12.34 -17.12 25.09
CA VAL A 287 -13.07 -18.26 25.63
C VAL A 287 -13.46 -17.94 27.07
N THR A 288 -14.75 -18.07 27.35
CA THR A 288 -15.31 -17.91 28.69
C THR A 288 -15.88 -19.23 29.17
N GLN A 289 -15.92 -19.43 30.48
CA GLN A 289 -16.44 -20.64 31.09
C GLN A 289 -17.52 -20.29 32.12
N ARG A 290 -18.59 -21.07 32.11
CA ARG A 290 -19.67 -20.99 33.10
C ARG A 290 -19.84 -22.37 33.73
N SER A 291 -19.64 -22.45 35.04
CA SER A 291 -19.84 -23.69 35.79
C SER A 291 -21.15 -23.66 36.56
N ASP A 292 -21.73 -24.83 36.77
CA ASP A 292 -22.78 -25.01 37.76
C ASP A 292 -22.24 -24.80 39.19
N LEU A 293 -23.14 -24.66 40.17
CA LEU A 293 -22.76 -24.42 41.56
C LEU A 293 -22.00 -25.61 42.18
N ALA A 294 -22.23 -26.83 41.68
CA ALA A 294 -21.55 -28.03 42.15
C ALA A 294 -20.14 -28.18 41.56
N GLY A 295 -19.80 -27.43 40.50
CA GLY A 295 -18.56 -27.62 39.73
C GLY A 295 -18.50 -28.97 39.02
N ALA A 296 -19.65 -29.59 38.79
CA ALA A 296 -19.80 -30.87 38.10
C ALA A 296 -19.86 -30.69 36.59
N GLU A 297 -20.39 -29.55 36.12
CA GLU A 297 -20.52 -29.25 34.70
C GLU A 297 -20.04 -27.83 34.40
N THR A 298 -19.19 -27.69 33.38
CA THR A 298 -18.67 -26.41 32.89
C THR A 298 -18.91 -26.29 31.39
N LEU A 299 -19.71 -25.31 30.99
CA LEU A 299 -19.87 -24.91 29.59
C LEU A 299 -18.73 -23.96 29.21
N SER A 300 -18.00 -24.29 28.14
CA SER A 300 -17.01 -23.41 27.53
C SER A 300 -17.60 -22.76 26.28
N GLU A 301 -17.57 -21.45 26.19
CA GLU A 301 -18.13 -20.66 25.09
C GLU A 301 -17.07 -19.74 24.51
N ARG A 302 -17.01 -19.68 23.18
CA ARG A 302 -16.26 -18.67 22.46
C ARG A 302 -17.13 -17.42 22.36
N THR A 303 -16.61 -16.30 22.83
CA THR A 303 -17.31 -15.01 22.82
C THR A 303 -16.53 -13.99 22.00
N TRP A 304 -17.21 -13.05 21.35
CA TRP A 304 -16.53 -11.89 20.77
C TRP A 304 -15.71 -11.16 21.84
N ASP A 305 -14.53 -10.71 21.45
CA ASP A 305 -13.67 -9.84 22.23
C ASP A 305 -13.18 -8.70 21.32
N SER A 306 -12.46 -7.74 21.87
CA SER A 306 -11.97 -6.59 21.13
C SER A 306 -10.53 -6.28 21.47
N CYS A 307 -9.76 -5.90 20.47
CA CYS A 307 -8.41 -5.36 20.68
C CYS A 307 -8.38 -4.05 21.49
N PHE A 308 -9.55 -3.45 21.79
CA PHE A 308 -9.69 -2.31 22.69
C PHE A 308 -9.91 -2.68 24.16
N THR A 309 -10.30 -3.92 24.49
CA THR A 309 -10.50 -4.32 25.90
C THR A 309 -9.16 -4.45 26.61
N GLY A 310 -9.16 -4.18 27.91
CA GLY A 310 -7.93 -4.27 28.72
C GLY A 310 -7.40 -5.70 28.84
N SER A 311 -8.27 -6.70 28.88
CA SER A 311 -7.88 -8.11 29.02
C SER A 311 -7.29 -8.70 27.75
N PHE A 312 -7.60 -8.17 26.56
CA PHE A 312 -7.23 -8.79 25.27
C PHE A 312 -5.72 -8.98 25.07
N ALA A 313 -4.90 -8.10 25.63
CA ALA A 313 -3.44 -8.14 25.53
C ALA A 313 -2.76 -8.46 26.88
N ALA A 314 -3.52 -8.93 27.87
CA ALA A 314 -2.98 -9.35 29.15
C ALA A 314 -2.33 -10.73 29.02
N VAL A 315 -1.11 -10.85 29.53
CA VAL A 315 -0.35 -12.09 29.69
C VAL A 315 0.17 -12.17 31.14
N ALA A 316 0.79 -13.29 31.53
CA ALA A 316 1.31 -13.47 32.90
C ALA A 316 2.26 -12.35 33.36
N GLY A 317 3.02 -11.75 32.43
CA GLY A 317 3.94 -10.63 32.70
C GLY A 317 3.32 -9.23 32.63
N GLY A 318 1.98 -9.11 32.54
CA GLY A 318 1.26 -7.84 32.43
C GLY A 318 0.63 -7.63 31.06
N ASN A 319 0.32 -6.38 30.72
CA ASN A 319 -0.38 -6.04 29.49
C ASN A 319 0.51 -5.22 28.54
N PHE A 320 0.85 -5.80 27.38
CA PHE A 320 1.72 -5.17 26.40
C PHE A 320 1.04 -4.10 25.53
N ARG A 321 -0.28 -3.92 25.68
CA ARG A 321 -1.08 -2.84 25.06
C ARG A 321 -2.00 -2.19 26.10
N SER A 322 -1.39 -1.70 27.18
CA SER A 322 -2.10 -1.10 28.31
C SER A 322 -2.72 0.26 27.98
N ARG A 323 -2.08 1.10 27.15
CA ARG A 323 -2.54 2.47 26.85
C ARG A 323 -3.56 2.52 25.71
N PRO A 324 -4.56 3.43 25.76
CA PRO A 324 -5.54 3.59 24.68
C PRO A 324 -4.92 3.85 23.30
N GLN A 325 -3.86 4.67 23.23
CA GLN A 325 -3.14 4.95 21.97
C GLN A 325 -2.55 3.69 21.33
N ASP A 326 -2.04 2.75 22.12
CA ASP A 326 -1.42 1.53 21.60
C ASP A 326 -2.49 0.60 21.02
N ARG A 327 -3.67 0.55 21.65
CA ARG A 327 -4.83 -0.24 21.16
C ARG A 327 -5.40 0.36 19.88
N TYR A 328 -5.60 1.69 19.85
CA TYR A 328 -6.08 2.38 18.66
C TYR A 328 -5.10 2.25 17.49
N ARG A 329 -3.79 2.46 17.74
CA ARG A 329 -2.74 2.28 16.74
C ARG A 329 -2.74 0.85 16.20
N GLN A 330 -2.78 -0.16 17.07
CA GLN A 330 -2.87 -1.56 16.65
C GLN A 330 -4.11 -1.84 15.78
N TRP A 331 -5.28 -1.32 16.17
CA TRP A 331 -6.50 -1.51 15.38
C TRP A 331 -6.39 -0.84 14.01
N LEU A 332 -5.92 0.41 13.94
CA LEU A 332 -5.84 1.16 12.71
C LEU A 332 -4.79 0.57 11.75
N THR A 333 -3.58 0.28 12.25
CA THR A 333 -2.52 -0.34 11.44
C THR A 333 -2.90 -1.75 11.03
N HIS A 334 -3.60 -2.51 11.88
CA HIS A 334 -4.11 -3.83 11.49
C HIS A 334 -5.16 -3.74 10.41
N LYS A 335 -6.02 -2.72 10.37
CA LYS A 335 -7.05 -2.59 9.32
C LYS A 335 -6.52 -2.04 7.99
N PHE A 336 -5.57 -1.11 8.04
CA PHE A 336 -5.14 -0.32 6.88
C PHE A 336 -3.67 -0.52 6.47
N ALA A 337 -2.92 -1.35 7.18
CA ALA A 337 -1.54 -1.68 6.81
C ALA A 337 -1.25 -3.18 6.90
N THR A 338 -1.04 -3.73 8.09
CA THR A 338 -0.52 -5.09 8.27
C THR A 338 -1.48 -6.19 7.80
N TRP A 339 -2.78 -5.89 7.61
CA TRP A 339 -3.69 -6.82 6.92
C TRP A 339 -3.24 -7.12 5.49
N VAL A 340 -2.67 -6.13 4.80
CA VAL A 340 -2.23 -6.28 3.41
C VAL A 340 -1.12 -7.32 3.34
N ASP A 341 -0.21 -7.31 4.31
CA ASP A 341 0.87 -8.31 4.41
C ASP A 341 0.31 -9.70 4.73
N GLN A 342 -0.73 -9.79 5.58
CA GLN A 342 -1.32 -11.06 6.01
C GLN A 342 -2.25 -11.71 4.97
N PHE A 343 -3.04 -10.92 4.25
CA PHE A 343 -4.17 -11.40 3.44
C PHE A 343 -4.27 -10.73 2.07
N GLY A 344 -3.30 -9.92 1.66
CA GLY A 344 -3.25 -9.26 0.35
C GLY A 344 -4.33 -8.20 0.10
N THR A 345 -5.07 -7.80 1.14
CA THR A 345 -6.21 -6.87 1.05
C THR A 345 -6.25 -5.95 2.27
N PHE A 346 -7.05 -4.89 2.25
CA PHE A 346 -7.35 -4.14 3.47
C PHE A 346 -8.32 -4.93 4.36
N GLY A 347 -8.18 -4.79 5.68
CA GLY A 347 -9.15 -5.28 6.65
C GLY A 347 -10.39 -4.40 6.76
N CYS A 348 -10.38 -3.20 6.15
CA CYS A 348 -11.51 -2.29 6.06
C CYS A 348 -12.22 -2.41 4.71
N ILE A 349 -13.56 -2.37 4.73
CA ILE A 349 -14.42 -2.43 3.53
C ILE A 349 -15.21 -1.12 3.29
N GLY A 350 -14.89 -0.05 4.02
CA GLY A 350 -15.41 1.30 3.74
C GLY A 350 -16.91 1.51 4.04
N CYS A 351 -17.52 0.69 4.89
CA CYS A 351 -18.95 0.79 5.23
C CYS A 351 -19.32 1.98 6.12
N GLY A 352 -18.36 2.66 6.75
CA GLY A 352 -18.63 3.83 7.60
C GLY A 352 -19.20 3.53 9.00
N ARG A 353 -19.61 2.30 9.32
CA ARG A 353 -20.23 1.97 10.64
C ARG A 353 -19.39 2.40 11.84
N CYS A 354 -18.08 2.19 11.81
CA CYS A 354 -17.19 2.56 12.91
C CYS A 354 -17.12 4.08 13.14
N VAL A 355 -17.38 4.89 12.11
CA VAL A 355 -17.47 6.35 12.17
C VAL A 355 -18.84 6.77 12.73
N THR A 356 -19.92 6.22 12.17
CA THR A 356 -21.29 6.51 12.59
C THR A 356 -21.53 6.17 14.07
N TRP A 357 -21.03 5.02 14.53
CA TRP A 357 -21.29 4.48 15.87
C TRP A 357 -20.17 4.72 16.88
N CYS A 358 -19.20 5.59 16.55
CA CYS A 358 -18.24 6.07 17.53
C CYS A 358 -18.90 7.12 18.44
N PRO A 359 -19.09 6.86 19.75
CA PRO A 359 -19.72 7.84 20.65
C PRO A 359 -18.90 9.12 20.81
N ALA A 360 -17.60 9.07 20.53
CA ALA A 360 -16.70 10.24 20.55
C ALA A 360 -16.60 10.95 19.19
N GLY A 361 -17.34 10.50 18.17
CA GLY A 361 -17.31 11.10 16.83
C GLY A 361 -15.98 10.93 16.08
N ILE A 362 -15.16 9.94 16.45
CA ILE A 362 -13.87 9.69 15.78
C ILE A 362 -14.14 9.19 14.35
N ASP A 363 -13.67 9.96 13.38
CA ASP A 363 -13.72 9.58 11.97
C ASP A 363 -12.40 8.99 11.50
N VAL A 364 -12.39 7.69 11.24
CA VAL A 364 -11.20 6.95 10.77
C VAL A 364 -10.57 7.58 9.52
N ARG A 365 -11.38 8.27 8.70
CA ARG A 365 -10.89 8.92 7.48
C ARG A 365 -10.08 10.16 7.79
N GLU A 366 -10.56 10.96 8.73
CA GLU A 366 -9.83 12.11 9.26
C GLU A 366 -8.54 11.64 9.93
N GLU A 367 -8.62 10.60 10.78
CA GLU A 367 -7.44 10.11 11.47
C GLU A 367 -6.39 9.56 10.51
N LEU A 368 -6.80 8.82 9.47
CA LEU A 368 -5.88 8.35 8.44
C LEU A 368 -5.26 9.53 7.67
N ALA A 369 -6.05 10.55 7.31
CA ALA A 369 -5.52 11.73 6.63
C ALA A 369 -4.56 12.55 7.51
N ALA A 370 -4.78 12.58 8.84
CA ALA A 370 -3.91 13.28 9.77
C ALA A 370 -2.63 12.50 10.09
N ILE A 371 -2.73 11.18 10.27
CA ILE A 371 -1.59 10.31 10.60
C ILE A 371 -0.73 10.04 9.36
N ALA A 372 -1.38 9.73 8.25
CA ALA A 372 -0.78 9.37 6.98
C ALA A 372 -1.44 10.20 5.87
N PRO A 373 -1.11 11.49 5.75
CA PRO A 373 -1.70 12.37 4.74
C PRO A 373 -1.41 11.85 3.33
N PRO A 374 -2.37 11.98 2.39
CA PRO A 374 -2.13 11.65 1.00
C PRO A 374 -0.92 12.47 0.49
N PRO A 375 -0.10 11.91 -0.41
CA PRO A 375 0.99 12.66 -0.99
C PRO A 375 0.42 13.94 -1.64
N ARG A 376 1.05 15.09 -1.37
CA ARG A 376 0.65 16.36 -1.99
C ARG A 376 0.60 16.16 -3.50
N ALA A 377 -0.51 16.58 -4.12
CA ALA A 377 -0.65 16.61 -5.56
C ALA A 377 0.44 17.52 -6.12
N VAL A 378 1.52 16.94 -6.63
CA VAL A 378 2.43 17.63 -7.51
C VAL A 378 1.66 17.80 -8.81
N VAL A 379 1.47 19.04 -9.26
CA VAL A 379 0.91 19.35 -10.57
C VAL A 379 1.73 18.60 -11.61
N THR A 380 1.19 17.51 -12.14
CA THR A 380 1.83 16.69 -13.18
C THR A 380 1.65 17.38 -14.52
N GLY A 381 2.45 18.42 -14.75
CA GLY A 381 2.82 18.88 -16.07
C GLY A 381 4.17 18.28 -16.46
N MET A 382 4.31 16.96 -16.45
CA MET A 382 5.45 16.27 -17.06
C MET A 382 5.09 14.82 -17.30
N HIS A 383 4.93 14.49 -18.58
CA HIS A 383 4.88 13.11 -19.06
C HIS A 383 6.25 12.49 -18.76
N LEU A 384 6.34 11.64 -17.75
CA LEU A 384 7.52 10.82 -17.54
C LEU A 384 7.46 9.68 -18.56
N PRO A 385 8.45 9.50 -19.43
CA PRO A 385 8.48 8.32 -20.30
C PRO A 385 8.60 7.09 -19.40
N ALA A 386 7.69 6.13 -19.62
CA ALA A 386 7.81 4.81 -19.04
C ALA A 386 9.10 4.17 -19.52
N VAL A 387 10.04 3.91 -18.61
CA VAL A 387 11.08 2.91 -18.86
C VAL A 387 10.37 1.56 -18.80
N THR A 388 10.06 1.02 -19.97
CA THR A 388 9.66 -0.36 -20.13
C THR A 388 10.92 -1.22 -19.93
N PRO A 389 10.98 -2.11 -18.93
CA PRO A 389 11.95 -3.19 -19.01
C PRO A 389 11.48 -4.12 -20.13
N ALA A 390 12.33 -4.33 -21.13
CA ALA A 390 12.16 -5.44 -22.06
C ALA A 390 12.19 -6.77 -21.26
N PRO A 391 11.35 -7.76 -21.59
CA PRO A 391 11.46 -9.08 -21.01
C PRO A 391 12.68 -9.76 -21.60
N ASP A 392 13.64 -10.14 -20.76
CA ASP A 392 14.67 -11.09 -21.17
C ASP A 392 14.90 -12.08 -20.01
N GLU A 393 14.96 -13.36 -20.36
CA GLU A 393 14.72 -14.52 -19.49
C GLU A 393 15.77 -14.77 -18.38
N ALA A 394 16.84 -13.95 -18.29
CA ALA A 394 17.95 -14.15 -17.36
C ALA A 394 18.18 -12.98 -16.38
N TRP A 395 18.25 -13.29 -15.08
CA TRP A 395 18.41 -12.34 -13.97
C TRP A 395 19.76 -11.59 -13.98
N LEU A 396 20.83 -12.23 -14.45
CA LEU A 396 22.14 -11.63 -14.73
C LEU A 396 22.64 -12.15 -16.08
N ARG A 397 23.21 -11.26 -16.91
CA ARG A 397 23.84 -11.62 -18.18
C ARG A 397 25.36 -11.65 -18.03
N PRO A 398 26.07 -12.62 -18.64
CA PRO A 398 27.53 -12.61 -18.63
C PRO A 398 28.06 -11.45 -19.48
N ALA A 399 28.99 -10.67 -18.93
CA ALA A 399 29.76 -9.65 -19.62
C ALA A 399 31.26 -9.92 -19.42
N ARG A 400 32.08 -9.69 -20.45
CA ARG A 400 33.54 -9.91 -20.39
C ARG A 400 34.26 -8.64 -19.99
N VAL A 401 35.20 -8.75 -19.06
CA VAL A 401 36.17 -7.70 -18.76
C VAL A 401 37.14 -7.59 -19.93
N VAL A 402 37.14 -6.45 -20.61
CA VAL A 402 38.02 -6.17 -21.76
C VAL A 402 39.21 -5.28 -21.39
N ALA A 403 39.11 -4.53 -20.29
CA ALA A 403 40.22 -3.76 -19.75
C ALA A 403 40.04 -3.52 -18.25
N THR A 404 41.16 -3.26 -17.57
CA THR A 404 41.18 -2.93 -16.14
C THR A 404 42.19 -1.82 -15.91
N HIS A 405 41.81 -0.80 -15.15
CA HIS A 405 42.68 0.31 -14.78
C HIS A 405 42.64 0.50 -13.27
N ARG A 406 43.82 0.49 -12.63
CA ARG A 406 43.91 0.73 -11.19
C ARG A 406 43.97 2.24 -10.94
N GLU A 407 42.90 2.79 -10.37
CA GLU A 407 42.81 4.22 -10.04
C GLU A 407 43.59 4.54 -8.76
N THR A 408 43.41 3.73 -7.72
CA THR A 408 44.10 3.89 -6.43
C THR A 408 44.48 2.52 -5.84
N ALA A 409 45.00 2.48 -4.61
CA ALA A 409 45.33 1.23 -3.93
C ALA A 409 44.12 0.29 -3.75
N ASN A 410 42.90 0.81 -3.66
CA ASN A 410 41.68 0.04 -3.40
C ASN A 410 40.51 0.37 -4.35
N VAL A 411 40.77 1.06 -5.45
CA VAL A 411 39.78 1.39 -6.48
C VAL A 411 40.28 0.95 -7.86
N THR A 412 39.46 0.19 -8.57
CA THR A 412 39.74 -0.31 -9.92
C THR A 412 38.58 0.03 -10.85
N THR A 413 38.88 0.57 -12.03
CA THR A 413 37.95 0.72 -13.14
C THR A 413 38.00 -0.55 -14.01
N LEU A 414 36.85 -1.21 -14.18
CA LEU A 414 36.69 -2.35 -15.08
C LEU A 414 35.92 -1.89 -16.33
N THR A 415 36.46 -2.17 -17.52
CA THR A 415 35.75 -1.99 -18.78
C THR A 415 35.15 -3.34 -19.18
N LEU A 416 33.83 -3.37 -19.36
CA LEU A 416 33.10 -4.55 -19.79
C LEU A 416 32.62 -4.41 -21.23
N ALA A 417 32.73 -5.48 -22.02
CA ALA A 417 32.02 -5.60 -23.29
C ALA A 417 30.50 -5.54 -23.04
N TRP A 418 29.80 -4.70 -23.80
CA TRP A 418 28.40 -4.38 -23.56
C TRP A 418 27.58 -4.38 -24.84
N GLU A 419 26.63 -5.30 -24.93
CA GLU A 419 25.74 -5.48 -26.10
C GLU A 419 24.30 -5.01 -25.83
N GLY A 420 24.01 -4.54 -24.61
CA GLY A 420 22.69 -4.04 -24.21
C GLY A 420 22.47 -2.55 -24.53
N GLN A 421 21.33 -2.02 -24.07
CA GLN A 421 21.06 -0.58 -24.11
C GLN A 421 22.19 0.20 -23.43
N VAL A 422 22.70 1.24 -24.09
CA VAL A 422 23.76 2.09 -23.53
C VAL A 422 23.21 2.82 -22.29
N PRO A 423 23.83 2.67 -21.10
CA PRO A 423 23.41 3.38 -19.90
C PRO A 423 23.51 4.90 -20.07
N GLY A 424 22.49 5.62 -19.64
CA GLY A 424 22.52 7.07 -19.50
C GLY A 424 23.38 7.52 -18.31
N ALA A 425 23.83 8.78 -18.33
CA ALA A 425 24.65 9.33 -17.25
C ALA A 425 23.94 9.19 -15.89
N GLY A 426 24.64 8.68 -14.88
CA GLY A 426 24.10 8.46 -13.53
C GLY A 426 23.31 7.16 -13.33
N GLN A 427 23.09 6.36 -14.37
CA GLN A 427 22.56 5.00 -14.23
C GLN A 427 23.62 4.03 -13.68
N PHE A 428 23.14 2.90 -13.18
CA PHE A 428 23.99 1.87 -12.58
C PHE A 428 23.65 0.48 -13.13
N VAL A 429 24.48 -0.50 -12.78
CA VAL A 429 24.22 -1.91 -13.03
C VAL A 429 24.36 -2.71 -11.74
N MET A 430 23.68 -3.85 -11.65
CA MET A 430 23.97 -4.86 -10.64
C MET A 430 25.06 -5.77 -11.20
N ALA A 431 26.23 -5.81 -10.58
CA ALA A 431 27.40 -6.56 -11.06
C ALA A 431 27.93 -7.52 -9.98
N GLY A 432 28.09 -8.80 -10.32
CA GLY A 432 28.58 -9.84 -9.42
C GLY A 432 29.59 -10.75 -10.13
N PRO A 433 30.78 -10.97 -9.55
CA PRO A 433 31.68 -12.01 -10.02
C PRO A 433 31.10 -13.40 -9.69
N PRO A 434 31.49 -14.46 -10.41
CA PRO A 434 31.03 -15.82 -10.11
C PRO A 434 31.25 -16.19 -8.64
N GLY A 435 30.21 -16.71 -7.98
CA GLY A 435 30.25 -17.12 -6.56
C GLY A 435 29.94 -16.01 -5.55
N PHE A 436 29.65 -14.79 -5.99
CA PHE A 436 29.27 -13.66 -5.13
C PHE A 436 27.94 -13.05 -5.55
N SER A 437 27.22 -12.47 -4.58
CA SER A 437 26.03 -11.64 -4.85
C SER A 437 26.40 -10.41 -5.69
N ALA A 438 25.50 -10.00 -6.56
CA ALA A 438 25.68 -8.79 -7.36
C ALA A 438 25.53 -7.54 -6.49
N ALA A 439 26.45 -6.57 -6.66
CA ALA A 439 26.40 -5.28 -5.99
C ALA A 439 25.91 -4.18 -6.97
N PRO A 440 25.22 -3.13 -6.50
CA PRO A 440 24.91 -1.97 -7.32
C PRO A 440 26.19 -1.16 -7.59
N ILE A 441 26.56 -0.99 -8.86
CA ILE A 441 27.75 -0.26 -9.26
C ILE A 441 27.38 0.77 -10.33
N SER A 442 27.67 2.04 -10.07
CA SER A 442 27.47 3.12 -11.04
C SER A 442 28.27 2.88 -12.31
N VAL A 443 27.67 3.20 -13.46
CA VAL A 443 28.37 3.19 -14.74
C VAL A 443 29.14 4.51 -14.84
N SER A 444 30.46 4.46 -14.70
CA SER A 444 31.31 5.66 -14.70
C SER A 444 31.56 6.21 -16.10
N ARG A 445 31.47 5.37 -17.13
CA ARG A 445 31.47 5.76 -18.55
C ARG A 445 30.68 4.74 -19.35
N ALA A 446 29.94 5.20 -20.35
CA ALA A 446 29.23 4.34 -21.29
C ALA A 446 29.54 4.77 -22.73
N ARG A 447 29.90 3.81 -23.58
CA ARG A 447 30.11 3.99 -25.01
C ARG A 447 29.41 2.85 -25.74
N ARG A 448 29.18 2.99 -27.04
CA ARG A 448 28.63 1.88 -27.83
C ARG A 448 29.60 0.69 -27.78
N GLY A 449 29.13 -0.47 -27.32
CA GLY A 449 29.92 -1.70 -27.20
C GLY A 449 30.68 -1.89 -25.88
N ALA A 450 30.73 -0.88 -24.99
CA ALA A 450 31.45 -1.00 -23.72
C ALA A 450 30.91 -0.09 -22.62
N ILE A 451 30.94 -0.58 -21.38
CA ILE A 451 30.68 0.22 -20.17
C ILE A 451 31.87 0.12 -19.22
N GLU A 452 32.18 1.21 -18.52
CA GLU A 452 33.16 1.23 -17.43
C GLU A 452 32.44 1.31 -16.08
N MET A 453 32.91 0.51 -15.13
CA MET A 453 32.48 0.55 -13.74
C MET A 453 33.68 0.78 -12.83
N THR A 454 33.63 1.82 -12.00
CA THR A 454 34.70 2.14 -11.06
C THR A 454 34.33 1.63 -9.68
N VAL A 455 35.05 0.60 -9.20
CA VAL A 455 34.68 -0.16 -8.00
C VAL A 455 35.71 0.06 -6.90
N ARG A 456 35.24 0.37 -5.69
CA ARG A 456 36.06 0.36 -4.48
C ARG A 456 35.95 -0.97 -3.76
N ALA A 457 37.07 -1.57 -3.38
CA ALA A 457 37.10 -2.74 -2.52
C ALA A 457 36.62 -2.38 -1.10
N ALA A 458 35.33 -2.62 -0.83
CA ALA A 458 34.66 -2.30 0.44
C ALA A 458 34.03 -3.52 1.13
N GLY A 459 33.91 -4.64 0.41
CA GLY A 459 33.42 -5.92 0.93
C GLY A 459 33.83 -7.08 0.02
N PRO A 460 33.46 -8.33 0.35
CA PRO A 460 33.93 -9.51 -0.37
C PRO A 460 33.63 -9.48 -1.88
N ALA A 461 32.41 -9.12 -2.28
CA ALA A 461 32.02 -9.06 -3.69
C ALA A 461 32.76 -7.95 -4.47
N THR A 462 32.88 -6.76 -3.89
CA THR A 462 33.58 -5.64 -4.55
C THR A 462 35.10 -5.83 -4.56
N ALA A 463 35.68 -6.46 -3.53
CA ALA A 463 37.07 -6.88 -3.54
C ALA A 463 37.34 -7.89 -4.66
N ALA A 464 36.47 -8.89 -4.83
CA ALA A 464 36.55 -9.85 -5.93
C ALA A 464 36.44 -9.16 -7.31
N LEU A 465 35.52 -8.20 -7.48
CA LEU A 465 35.44 -7.39 -8.71
C LEU A 465 36.75 -6.65 -9.00
N THR A 466 37.33 -5.97 -8.01
CA THR A 466 38.57 -5.19 -8.21
C THR A 466 39.80 -6.04 -8.56
N ALA A 467 39.75 -7.35 -8.28
CA ALA A 467 40.81 -8.30 -8.57
C ALA A 467 40.67 -8.99 -9.94
N LEU A 468 39.57 -8.76 -10.66
CA LEU A 468 39.36 -9.33 -11.99
C LEU A 468 40.36 -8.74 -12.99
N GLY A 469 40.78 -9.56 -13.95
CA GLY A 469 41.63 -9.17 -15.06
C GLY A 469 40.92 -9.30 -16.41
N HIS A 470 41.62 -8.92 -17.48
CA HIS A 470 41.15 -9.11 -18.86
C HIS A 470 40.68 -10.55 -19.11
N GLY A 471 39.53 -10.70 -19.77
CA GLY A 471 38.95 -11.97 -20.17
C GLY A 471 38.02 -12.60 -19.11
N ALA A 472 38.03 -12.09 -17.88
CA ALA A 472 37.14 -12.55 -16.82
C ALA A 472 35.67 -12.27 -17.16
N THR A 473 34.77 -13.12 -16.65
CA THR A 473 33.32 -12.96 -16.82
C THR A 473 32.69 -12.40 -15.56
N VAL A 474 31.80 -11.42 -15.71
CA VAL A 474 31.01 -10.81 -14.64
C VAL A 474 29.53 -10.98 -14.98
N GLY A 475 28.71 -11.38 -14.01
CA GLY A 475 27.25 -11.34 -14.16
C GLY A 475 26.76 -9.91 -13.98
N VAL A 476 26.07 -9.36 -14.98
CA VAL A 476 25.62 -7.96 -14.99
C VAL A 476 24.13 -7.87 -15.33
N ARG A 477 23.43 -6.95 -14.66
CA ARG A 477 22.07 -6.55 -15.00
C ARG A 477 21.97 -5.03 -15.06
N GLY A 478 21.45 -4.53 -16.17
CA GLY A 478 21.08 -3.14 -16.36
C GLY A 478 21.01 -2.75 -17.84
N PRO A 479 20.96 -1.45 -18.16
CA PRO A 479 21.03 -0.33 -17.21
C PRO A 479 19.85 -0.29 -16.23
N LEU A 480 20.08 0.22 -15.02
CA LEU A 480 19.09 0.37 -13.95
C LEU A 480 19.08 1.80 -13.41
N GLY A 481 17.95 2.15 -12.81
CA GLY A 481 17.72 3.44 -12.17
C GLY A 481 17.53 4.61 -13.14
N ARG A 482 17.15 5.74 -12.57
CA ARG A 482 17.05 7.06 -13.17
C ARG A 482 18.38 7.79 -13.06
N GLY A 483 18.87 8.25 -14.21
CA GLY A 483 20.11 9.01 -14.33
C GLY A 483 19.97 10.51 -14.05
N TRP A 484 21.02 11.26 -14.35
CA TRP A 484 21.05 12.72 -14.23
C TRP A 484 20.10 13.37 -15.23
N PRO A 485 19.30 14.38 -14.83
CA PRO A 485 18.37 15.05 -15.72
C PRO A 485 19.09 16.14 -16.54
N LEU A 486 19.86 15.71 -17.55
CA LEU A 486 20.66 16.59 -18.42
C LEU A 486 19.83 17.72 -19.03
N GLU A 487 18.58 17.44 -19.40
CA GLU A 487 17.65 18.39 -19.99
C GLU A 487 17.34 19.56 -19.05
N ARG A 488 17.38 19.32 -17.74
CA ARG A 488 17.20 20.36 -16.71
C ARG A 488 18.44 21.22 -16.50
N MET A 489 19.59 20.80 -17.05
CA MET A 489 20.88 21.49 -16.95
C MET A 489 21.21 22.31 -18.20
N LEU A 490 20.50 22.10 -19.31
CA LEU A 490 20.68 22.86 -20.55
C LEU A 490 20.49 24.36 -20.33
N ASP A 491 21.30 25.16 -21.04
CA ASP A 491 21.30 26.63 -21.02
C ASP A 491 21.48 27.24 -19.62
N ARG A 492 22.03 26.49 -18.67
CA ARG A 492 22.27 26.90 -17.28
C ARG A 492 23.72 26.72 -16.87
N ASN A 493 24.07 27.37 -15.76
CA ASN A 493 25.33 27.12 -15.07
C ASN A 493 25.23 25.78 -14.32
N VAL A 494 26.25 24.94 -14.40
CA VAL A 494 26.26 23.61 -13.79
C VAL A 494 27.39 23.52 -12.78
N ILE A 495 27.05 23.09 -11.57
CA ILE A 495 28.00 22.87 -10.48
C ILE A 495 28.02 21.38 -10.17
N VAL A 496 29.18 20.76 -10.30
CA VAL A 496 29.38 19.35 -9.96
C VAL A 496 30.24 19.28 -8.70
N VAL A 497 29.81 18.53 -7.69
CA VAL A 497 30.56 18.36 -6.44
C VAL A 497 30.75 16.88 -6.16
N ALA A 498 32.00 16.42 -6.11
CA ALA A 498 32.33 15.02 -5.92
C ALA A 498 33.25 14.78 -4.72
N GLY A 499 33.02 13.68 -4.00
CA GLY A 499 33.85 13.26 -2.87
C GLY A 499 34.34 11.83 -3.02
N GLY A 500 35.64 11.63 -3.18
CA GLY A 500 36.26 10.31 -3.34
C GLY A 500 35.62 9.51 -4.47
N ILE A 501 35.13 8.30 -4.16
CA ILE A 501 34.49 7.41 -5.14
C ILE A 501 33.19 7.96 -5.73
N GLY A 502 32.58 8.98 -5.09
CA GLY A 502 31.43 9.68 -5.64
C GLY A 502 31.70 10.39 -6.98
N LEU A 503 32.97 10.55 -7.37
CA LEU A 503 33.31 11.02 -8.72
C LEU A 503 32.95 10.00 -9.81
N ALA A 504 32.88 8.70 -9.50
CA ALA A 504 32.54 7.65 -10.48
C ALA A 504 31.18 7.87 -11.17
N PRO A 505 30.04 8.03 -10.47
CA PRO A 505 28.76 8.33 -11.11
C PRO A 505 28.71 9.71 -11.80
N LEU A 506 29.52 10.67 -11.33
CA LEU A 506 29.60 12.02 -11.89
C LEU A 506 30.47 12.09 -13.16
N ARG A 507 31.42 11.17 -13.36
CA ARG A 507 32.26 11.10 -14.56
C ARG A 507 31.43 11.00 -15.84
N SER A 508 30.40 10.16 -15.84
CA SER A 508 29.46 10.02 -16.97
C SER A 508 28.69 11.31 -17.28
N LEU A 509 28.34 12.08 -16.25
CA LEU A 509 27.71 13.40 -16.38
C LEU A 509 28.69 14.43 -16.95
N ILE A 510 29.91 14.49 -16.41
CA ILE A 510 30.95 15.42 -16.86
C ILE A 510 31.29 15.16 -18.33
N GLU A 511 31.40 13.90 -18.75
CA GLU A 511 31.62 13.54 -20.16
C GLU A 511 30.45 13.89 -21.06
N ALA A 512 29.21 13.68 -20.61
CA ALA A 512 28.03 14.10 -21.38
C ALA A 512 27.99 15.62 -21.57
N ILE A 513 28.30 16.39 -20.51
CA ILE A 513 28.40 17.84 -20.59
C ILE A 513 29.55 18.27 -21.50
N ALA A 514 30.72 17.63 -21.41
CA ALA A 514 31.87 17.96 -22.25
C ALA A 514 31.61 17.67 -23.75
N ALA A 515 30.85 16.61 -24.05
CA ALA A 515 30.52 16.23 -25.42
C ALA A 515 29.57 17.21 -26.12
N GLU A 516 28.77 17.95 -25.35
CA GLU A 516 27.79 18.92 -25.82
C GLU A 516 27.98 20.28 -25.12
N ARG A 517 29.24 20.66 -24.92
CA ARG A 517 29.65 21.76 -24.03
C ARG A 517 28.94 23.08 -24.33
N GLU A 518 28.67 23.36 -25.59
CA GLU A 518 28.00 24.56 -26.09
C GLU A 518 26.55 24.72 -25.61
N ARG A 519 25.91 23.63 -25.17
CA ARG A 519 24.53 23.63 -24.66
C ARG A 519 24.42 23.97 -23.17
N PHE A 520 25.55 24.25 -22.53
CA PHE A 520 25.64 24.58 -21.10
C PHE A 520 26.34 25.93 -20.95
N ARG A 521 25.98 26.71 -19.91
CA ARG A 521 26.70 27.96 -19.58
C ARG A 521 28.00 27.64 -18.85
N ASP A 522 28.29 28.25 -17.71
CA ASP A 522 29.50 27.96 -16.96
C ASP A 522 29.38 26.62 -16.25
N VAL A 523 30.39 25.77 -16.40
CA VAL A 523 30.44 24.44 -15.76
C VAL A 523 31.63 24.41 -14.82
N THR A 524 31.38 24.16 -13.54
CA THR A 524 32.41 24.06 -12.50
C THR A 524 32.33 22.71 -11.81
N VAL A 525 33.48 22.05 -11.64
CA VAL A 525 33.62 20.76 -10.98
C VAL A 525 34.51 20.93 -9.75
N TYR A 526 33.95 20.65 -8.58
CA TYR A 526 34.63 20.65 -7.29
C TYR A 526 34.90 19.21 -6.85
N LEU A 527 36.16 18.87 -6.64
CA LEU A 527 36.58 17.51 -6.27
C LEU A 527 37.25 17.52 -4.90
N GLY A 528 36.77 16.66 -4.00
CA GLY A 528 37.39 16.36 -2.72
C GLY A 528 37.95 14.95 -2.68
N ALA A 529 39.20 14.80 -2.23
CA ALA A 529 39.82 13.51 -1.94
C ALA A 529 40.45 13.50 -0.55
N ARG A 530 40.67 12.31 0.02
CA ARG A 530 41.24 12.20 1.38
C ARG A 530 42.72 12.58 1.41
N THR A 531 43.47 12.15 0.41
CA THR A 531 44.89 12.47 0.18
C THR A 531 45.14 12.62 -1.33
N PRO A 532 46.29 13.17 -1.76
CA PRO A 532 46.62 13.24 -3.19
C PRO A 532 46.63 11.88 -3.90
N ARG A 533 46.91 10.79 -3.18
CA ARG A 533 46.93 9.42 -3.72
C ARG A 533 45.54 8.80 -3.87
N ASP A 534 44.52 9.42 -3.26
CA ASP A 534 43.13 8.96 -3.33
C ASP A 534 42.34 9.67 -4.44
N ARG A 535 43.00 10.51 -5.25
CA ARG A 535 42.40 11.21 -6.40
C ARG A 535 42.09 10.20 -7.50
N LEU A 536 40.88 10.28 -8.05
CA LEU A 536 40.42 9.42 -9.15
C LEU A 536 40.51 10.17 -10.48
N PHE A 537 40.76 9.44 -11.57
CA PHE A 537 40.75 9.97 -12.94
C PHE A 537 41.68 11.18 -13.16
N VAL A 538 42.82 11.23 -12.48
CA VAL A 538 43.78 12.35 -12.54
C VAL A 538 44.18 12.69 -13.98
N GLY A 539 44.27 11.68 -14.85
CA GLY A 539 44.59 11.85 -16.27
C GLY A 539 43.49 12.54 -17.10
N GLU A 540 42.25 12.62 -16.60
CA GLU A 540 41.12 13.19 -17.34
C GLU A 540 40.83 14.64 -16.97
N LEU A 541 41.33 15.11 -15.82
CA LEU A 541 41.07 16.46 -15.31
C LEU A 541 41.52 17.55 -16.30
N GLY A 542 42.66 17.32 -16.96
CA GLY A 542 43.17 18.21 -18.02
C GLY A 542 42.27 18.21 -19.25
N ALA A 543 41.71 17.06 -19.63
CA ALA A 543 40.79 16.96 -20.76
C ALA A 543 39.46 17.68 -20.47
N TRP A 544 38.93 17.57 -19.25
CA TRP A 544 37.74 18.33 -18.83
C TRP A 544 38.01 19.83 -18.84
N SER A 545 39.18 20.25 -18.35
CA SER A 545 39.60 21.66 -18.38
C SER A 545 39.71 22.19 -19.82
N ALA A 546 40.32 21.41 -20.72
CA ALA A 546 40.41 21.74 -22.14
C ALA A 546 39.04 21.80 -22.84
N ALA A 547 38.05 21.04 -22.35
CA ALA A 547 36.67 21.10 -22.80
C ALA A 547 35.89 22.29 -22.19
N GLY A 548 36.55 23.26 -21.56
CA GLY A 548 35.91 24.47 -21.02
C GLY A 548 35.15 24.23 -19.71
N ILE A 549 35.56 23.25 -18.92
CA ILE A 549 35.01 22.96 -17.58
C ILE A 549 36.01 23.43 -16.53
N ALA A 550 35.60 24.30 -15.61
CA ALA A 550 36.45 24.76 -14.53
C ALA A 550 36.59 23.67 -13.46
N VAL A 551 37.74 23.02 -13.36
CA VAL A 551 38.00 21.96 -12.37
C VAL A 551 38.80 22.51 -11.20
N THR A 552 38.31 22.32 -9.98
CA THR A 552 38.99 22.71 -8.73
C THR A 552 39.02 21.54 -7.77
N GLU A 553 40.17 21.31 -7.14
CA GLU A 553 40.39 20.17 -6.27
C GLU A 553 40.87 20.59 -4.88
N THR A 554 40.52 19.79 -3.88
CA THR A 554 41.06 19.86 -2.52
C THR A 554 41.32 18.47 -1.97
N VAL A 555 42.28 18.38 -1.04
CA VAL A 555 42.50 17.17 -0.25
C VAL A 555 42.31 17.45 1.23
N ASP A 556 41.75 16.48 1.97
CA ASP A 556 41.60 16.62 3.43
C ASP A 556 42.97 16.68 4.11
N ARG A 557 43.93 15.91 3.61
CA ARG A 557 45.30 15.81 4.14
C ARG A 557 46.34 15.90 3.03
N ALA A 558 47.22 16.89 3.13
CA ALA A 558 48.36 17.05 2.23
C ALA A 558 49.54 16.15 2.63
N GLY A 559 50.28 15.69 1.63
CA GLY A 559 51.66 15.23 1.80
C GLY A 559 52.66 16.29 1.36
N ALA A 560 53.96 16.02 1.47
CA ALA A 560 55.01 16.97 1.07
C ALA A 560 54.90 17.43 -0.40
N ASP A 561 54.36 16.57 -1.27
CA ASP A 561 54.29 16.79 -2.72
C ASP A 561 53.00 17.48 -3.18
N TRP A 562 52.11 17.89 -2.26
CA TRP A 562 50.84 18.53 -2.60
C TRP A 562 50.92 20.05 -2.48
N LEU A 563 50.80 20.74 -3.61
CA LEU A 563 50.79 22.21 -3.71
C LEU A 563 49.38 22.79 -3.89
N GLY A 564 48.34 21.95 -3.89
CA GLY A 564 46.96 22.36 -4.08
C GLY A 564 46.26 22.78 -2.78
N ARG A 565 44.93 22.94 -2.85
CA ARG A 565 44.11 23.33 -1.69
C ARG A 565 44.01 22.20 -0.67
N VAL A 566 43.86 22.57 0.60
CA VAL A 566 43.73 21.63 1.73
C VAL A 566 42.48 21.97 2.53
N GLY A 567 41.64 20.97 2.76
CA GLY A 567 40.35 21.11 3.44
C GLY A 567 39.26 20.27 2.79
N VAL A 568 38.09 20.22 3.43
CA VAL A 568 36.92 19.52 2.89
C VAL A 568 36.38 20.22 1.64
N VAL A 569 35.67 19.49 0.77
CA VAL A 569 35.22 20.01 -0.54
C VAL A 569 34.36 21.28 -0.43
N THR A 570 33.62 21.44 0.67
CA THR A 570 32.80 22.63 0.93
C THR A 570 33.62 23.91 1.11
N HIS A 571 34.88 23.84 1.52
CA HIS A 571 35.76 25.01 1.62
C HIS A 571 36.10 25.61 0.25
N LEU A 572 35.89 24.87 -0.84
CA LEU A 572 36.08 25.40 -2.19
C LEU A 572 35.07 26.53 -2.52
N PHE A 573 33.98 26.64 -1.75
CA PHE A 573 32.96 27.67 -1.88
C PHE A 573 33.24 28.93 -1.03
N ASP A 574 34.28 28.94 -0.19
CA ASP A 574 34.54 30.04 0.77
C ASP A 574 34.81 31.39 0.10
N HIS A 575 35.27 31.37 -1.15
CA HIS A 575 35.56 32.58 -1.92
C HIS A 575 34.41 33.04 -2.83
N ALA A 576 33.27 32.33 -2.81
CA ALA A 576 32.09 32.67 -3.59
C ALA A 576 30.95 33.09 -2.67
N GLU A 577 30.69 34.40 -2.59
CA GLU A 577 29.59 34.97 -1.80
C GLU A 577 28.21 34.64 -2.40
N ARG A 578 28.13 34.52 -3.73
CA ARG A 578 26.96 34.05 -4.47
C ARG A 578 27.37 33.13 -5.61
N LEU A 579 26.52 32.15 -5.90
CA LEU A 579 26.67 31.28 -7.07
C LEU A 579 25.91 31.90 -8.26
N PRO A 580 26.28 31.54 -9.51
CA PRO A 580 25.61 32.06 -10.70
C PRO A 580 24.09 31.84 -10.64
N GLU A 581 23.33 32.88 -10.99
CA GLU A 581 21.87 32.79 -10.96
C GLU A 581 21.37 31.67 -11.88
N GLY A 582 20.39 30.91 -11.39
CA GLY A 582 19.80 29.83 -12.16
C GLY A 582 20.65 28.54 -12.24
N ALA A 583 21.73 28.45 -11.47
CA ALA A 583 22.61 27.28 -11.43
C ALA A 583 21.87 25.99 -11.01
N VAL A 584 22.37 24.86 -11.51
CA VAL A 584 21.94 23.50 -11.16
C VAL A 584 23.13 22.74 -10.62
N ALA A 585 22.95 22.03 -9.52
CA ALA A 585 24.01 21.29 -8.85
C ALA A 585 23.81 19.77 -8.96
N ALA A 586 24.89 19.04 -9.20
CA ALA A 586 24.96 17.58 -9.15
C ALA A 586 26.01 17.18 -8.11
N VAL A 587 25.60 16.44 -7.08
CA VAL A 587 26.41 16.16 -5.90
C VAL A 587 26.48 14.65 -5.68
N CYS A 588 27.68 14.13 -5.42
CA CYS A 588 27.87 12.73 -5.07
C CYS A 588 29.08 12.51 -4.18
N GLY A 589 28.90 11.72 -3.12
CA GLY A 589 29.96 11.23 -2.27
C GLY A 589 29.39 10.66 -0.98
N PRO A 590 30.20 10.60 0.10
CA PRO A 590 29.70 10.21 1.41
C PRO A 590 28.49 11.06 1.82
N GLU A 591 27.45 10.45 2.42
CA GLU A 591 26.17 11.12 2.70
C GLU A 591 26.35 12.41 3.52
N ARG A 592 27.20 12.38 4.55
CA ARG A 592 27.58 13.59 5.33
C ARG A 592 28.21 14.71 4.50
N MET A 593 28.97 14.38 3.47
CA MET A 593 29.53 15.38 2.55
C MET A 593 28.41 15.97 1.68
N MET A 594 27.50 15.12 1.19
CA MET A 594 26.36 15.59 0.39
C MET A 594 25.47 16.52 1.21
N GLU A 595 25.17 16.18 2.46
CA GLU A 595 24.41 17.03 3.40
C GLU A 595 25.08 18.40 3.58
N ALA A 596 26.35 18.43 3.96
CA ALA A 596 27.09 19.68 4.15
C ALA A 596 27.17 20.52 2.85
N THR A 597 27.31 19.87 1.70
CA THR A 597 27.31 20.54 0.39
C THR A 597 25.94 21.14 0.08
N VAL A 598 24.84 20.40 0.34
CA VAL A 598 23.47 20.89 0.12
C VAL A 598 23.20 22.13 0.97
N GLU A 599 23.63 22.16 2.23
CA GLU A 599 23.52 23.35 3.09
C GLU A 599 24.27 24.55 2.52
N VAL A 600 25.51 24.34 2.06
CA VAL A 600 26.33 25.38 1.43
C VAL A 600 25.69 25.94 0.17
N LEU A 601 25.10 25.09 -0.67
CA LEU A 601 24.42 25.49 -1.91
C LEU A 601 23.11 26.23 -1.63
N ARG A 602 22.32 25.78 -0.65
CA ARG A 602 21.10 26.46 -0.17
C ARG A 602 21.40 27.86 0.34
N ALA A 603 22.41 27.98 1.21
CA ALA A 603 22.84 29.26 1.77
C ALA A 603 23.28 30.26 0.69
N ARG A 604 23.72 29.76 -0.48
CA ARG A 604 24.14 30.56 -1.64
C ARG A 604 23.06 30.71 -2.72
N GLY A 605 21.82 30.33 -2.40
CA GLY A 605 20.63 30.64 -3.20
C GLY A 605 20.25 29.62 -4.27
N ILE A 606 20.82 28.41 -4.25
CA ILE A 606 20.34 27.34 -5.14
C ILE A 606 19.14 26.65 -4.47
N PRO A 607 17.96 26.62 -5.12
CA PRO A 607 16.77 25.99 -4.55
C PRO A 607 16.84 24.46 -4.65
N ASP A 608 16.13 23.77 -3.75
CA ASP A 608 16.16 22.32 -3.59
C ASP A 608 15.78 21.53 -4.85
N GLU A 609 14.93 22.11 -5.72
CA GLU A 609 14.54 21.50 -6.99
C GLU A 609 15.71 21.43 -7.98
N ARG A 610 16.77 22.21 -7.76
CA ARG A 610 17.96 22.31 -8.63
C ARG A 610 19.21 21.73 -8.01
N ILE A 611 19.12 21.11 -6.84
CA ILE A 611 20.23 20.36 -6.24
C ILE A 611 19.90 18.87 -6.38
N PHE A 612 20.70 18.15 -7.16
CA PHE A 612 20.55 16.73 -7.39
C PHE A 612 21.64 15.97 -6.64
N VAL A 613 21.24 14.90 -5.97
CA VAL A 613 22.13 13.94 -5.32
C VAL A 613 21.92 12.57 -5.94
N THR A 614 22.95 11.73 -5.89
CA THR A 614 22.82 10.30 -6.17
C THR A 614 23.03 9.51 -4.89
N LEU A 615 22.07 8.65 -4.55
CA LEU A 615 22.05 7.92 -3.29
C LEU A 615 22.48 6.48 -3.47
N GLU A 616 23.22 5.97 -2.49
CA GLU A 616 23.56 4.56 -2.37
C GLU A 616 22.73 3.93 -1.24
N ARG A 617 22.18 2.73 -1.51
CA ARG A 617 21.49 1.89 -0.52
C ARG A 617 21.80 0.42 -0.80
N HIS A 618 21.52 -0.45 0.16
CA HIS A 618 21.64 -1.88 -0.05
C HIS A 618 20.66 -2.35 -1.13
N MET A 619 21.15 -2.93 -2.22
CA MET A 619 20.32 -3.40 -3.34
C MET A 619 20.59 -4.87 -3.61
N GLU A 620 19.52 -5.66 -3.66
CA GLU A 620 19.58 -7.08 -4.06
C GLU A 620 18.91 -7.28 -5.42
N CYS A 621 17.63 -6.91 -5.52
CA CYS A 621 16.88 -7.07 -6.78
C CYS A 621 17.23 -6.01 -7.83
N GLY A 622 17.68 -4.81 -7.45
CA GLY A 622 17.94 -3.70 -8.39
C GLY A 622 16.74 -3.17 -9.21
N VAL A 623 15.55 -3.76 -9.07
CA VAL A 623 14.37 -3.48 -9.93
C VAL A 623 13.09 -3.14 -9.14
N GLY A 624 13.20 -2.87 -7.84
CA GLY A 624 12.07 -2.43 -7.01
C GLY A 624 11.15 -3.55 -6.53
N LEU A 625 11.62 -4.80 -6.48
CA LEU A 625 10.86 -5.97 -6.03
C LEU A 625 11.06 -6.29 -4.54
N CYS A 626 12.29 -6.20 -4.03
CA CYS A 626 12.65 -6.76 -2.71
C CYS A 626 12.65 -5.76 -1.55
N GLY A 627 12.50 -4.46 -1.81
CA GLY A 627 12.48 -3.44 -0.76
C GLY A 627 13.80 -3.11 -0.04
N HIS A 628 14.91 -3.84 -0.24
CA HIS A 628 16.19 -3.55 0.44
C HIS A 628 16.71 -2.12 0.26
N CYS A 629 16.40 -1.51 -0.88
CA CYS A 629 16.81 -0.15 -1.22
C CYS A 629 15.72 0.89 -0.99
N GLN A 630 14.71 0.54 -0.20
CA GLN A 630 13.64 1.45 0.14
C GLN A 630 14.20 2.62 0.94
N LEU A 631 13.82 3.84 0.56
CA LEU A 631 14.09 5.08 1.26
C LEU A 631 12.78 5.86 1.32
N GLY A 632 12.11 5.79 2.46
CA GLY A 632 10.75 6.32 2.60
C GLY A 632 9.79 5.73 1.55
N ARG A 633 9.34 6.57 0.60
CA ARG A 633 8.42 6.18 -0.48
C ARG A 633 9.10 5.67 -1.76
N PHE A 634 10.43 5.78 -1.84
CA PHE A 634 11.19 5.49 -3.05
C PHE A 634 11.87 4.13 -2.94
N PHE A 635 11.90 3.37 -4.03
CA PHE A 635 12.92 2.34 -4.20
C PHE A 635 14.10 2.97 -4.92
N VAL A 636 15.23 3.18 -4.24
CA VAL A 636 16.39 3.89 -4.81
C VAL A 636 16.86 3.24 -6.12
N CYS A 637 16.71 1.93 -6.29
CA CYS A 637 17.11 1.23 -7.51
C CYS A 637 16.20 1.49 -8.73
N ARG A 638 14.94 1.89 -8.51
CA ARG A 638 13.91 2.08 -9.56
C ARG A 638 13.59 3.55 -9.76
N ASP A 639 13.33 4.25 -8.65
CA ASP A 639 12.90 5.65 -8.64
C ASP A 639 14.10 6.60 -8.62
N GLY A 640 15.27 6.12 -8.17
CA GLY A 640 16.57 6.79 -8.16
C GLY A 640 17.57 6.05 -9.05
N PRO A 641 18.89 6.17 -8.83
CA PRO A 641 19.53 6.70 -7.61
C PRO A 641 19.61 8.22 -7.58
N VAL A 642 19.41 8.89 -8.72
CA VAL A 642 19.44 10.36 -8.81
C VAL A 642 18.10 10.96 -8.39
N PHE A 643 18.14 11.87 -7.43
CA PHE A 643 16.99 12.63 -6.95
C PHE A 643 17.34 14.10 -6.76
N SER A 644 16.38 14.99 -6.95
CA SER A 644 16.49 16.34 -6.39
C SER A 644 16.24 16.33 -4.88
N ILE A 645 16.83 17.30 -4.18
CA ILE A 645 16.59 17.49 -2.74
C ILE A 645 15.10 17.75 -2.46
N ALA A 646 14.42 18.46 -3.36
CA ALA A 646 12.98 18.69 -3.25
C ALA A 646 12.16 17.39 -3.36
N GLU A 647 12.59 16.42 -4.17
CA GLU A 647 11.91 15.12 -4.29
C GLU A 647 12.07 14.27 -3.03
N LEU A 648 13.28 14.26 -2.45
CA LEU A 648 13.60 13.53 -1.24
C LEU A 648 12.94 14.15 -0.01
N GLY A 649 12.89 15.48 0.06
CA GLY A 649 12.42 16.23 1.22
C GLY A 649 13.12 15.74 2.49
N ASP A 650 12.30 15.42 3.49
CA ASP A 650 12.75 14.93 4.79
C ASP A 650 13.48 13.57 4.77
N ALA A 651 13.44 12.82 3.67
CA ALA A 651 14.12 11.53 3.58
C ALA A 651 15.65 11.65 3.40
N PHE A 652 16.16 12.83 3.00
CA PHE A 652 17.59 13.05 2.79
C PHE A 652 18.28 13.35 4.13
N GLY A 653 19.37 12.63 4.43
CA GLY A 653 20.17 12.83 5.66
C GLY A 653 19.55 12.27 6.94
N ARG A 654 18.48 11.45 6.83
CA ARG A 654 17.90 10.75 7.98
C ARG A 654 18.42 9.32 8.04
N GLU A 655 19.21 9.03 9.08
CA GLU A 655 19.65 7.66 9.38
C GLU A 655 18.45 6.77 9.76
N GLY A 656 18.34 5.59 9.14
CA GLY A 656 17.35 4.57 9.50
C GLY A 656 16.01 4.57 8.74
N LEU A 657 15.88 5.33 7.64
CA LEU A 657 14.72 5.36 6.74
C LEU A 657 14.84 4.56 5.45
#